data_AF-A0A2T5NGJ7-F1
#
_entry.id   AF-A0A2T5NGJ7-F1
#
_cell.length_a   1.000
_cell.length_b   1.000
_cell.length_c   1.000
_cell.angle_alpha   90.00
_cell.angle_beta   90.00
_cell.angle_gamma   90.00
#
_symmetry.space_group_name_H-M   'P 1'
#
loop_
_entity.id
_entity.type
_entity.pdbx_description
1 polymer ?
#
loop_
_entity_poly.entity_id
_entity_poly.type
_entity_poly.pdbx_seq_one_letter_code
_entity_poly.pdbx_strand_id
1 'polypeptide(L)'
;MVTVFTLTPAGAAQALKDHGLDALGLTALRLGPRWGGANPAFDAAALTLAFAGAPKAPWRGILEYLDSLAAFRAADGAPLSGAGAALRLHPQAAARLETLAAGRYAAPGQPQVRAVPHTLIVRGLTDNVSPHSYDPGDDLPAGAAGAALSFHDARGLIVDPVAVAAMLDDLQTAFPALDISAGAVSPAAAGGVRSIAGLAGGVLAQVVTLHGRAFSAVGGGPGVERQASGGGSSTALGAAGLVAMSAGQQLAGMGAGAAARLRLGWAGGGTMSAGPLTVPNLPAGVTLARQFVRAFAVDLDWHLRGNRTASAVNGIPADDQKIPADLQPQVRDGVTVDYLADGPDMLAAASQTAGRMMGAGAGALMFAVSPTFEPGVGTAAAPGAGAHWPAFPGPNTNAGFGAGMAPPAGVTAAWSGTNDVVVAIPADFAPSGATVRVFAQRFQLIQAIGEELSFLRADGGAAIAAAGSPVQVLVRNPFGLKPGDPLPSPGTLVYDLVIAPRTGRRRMWAAQRAVIAAGPAAAPADPFAAGDPLAAWPDNIKSICPVPLFGLPRTVTPPGGSPATAADLARALMSETQPRQGPRMPTMARFDAIVVTGVPSANVSAGLDWDAVLSGGRWARESRSADHANANPGNPAGPDTHAPGVRVTGALAYDLAQHALRRVQPIFPLPGDSTPGWIAMSGGNNFNPPAAAPAATPGSSSGVALETVCAVCETPELSLLPDDNPLGSSSPITFQNLLNQLAAALGLGSAPSITISNEDRLINAVRREFFVSKHGNRDSLWALTRAIGEADELIYIETAGFARTARPSGPPAAYEIDLAQKIADRMAVNPNLKVIVCLPRETDFAPAYAPFVRRAIAQRKDAVDILQSAGAARVAVFHPRGFPGRWAQLRTTTVIVDDVWCLSGATHFRRRGMTFDGSMAVASFDRDIAGGYSRKVSAFRRQLMAAKLQVSPTDAAGLPASEWLRLQSPAAAFDLISDLLMQGGLSRLAPLWLGPTDASVIPQSEDVADPNGATGASGLLTLAGLLSESST
;
A
#
# COMPACT_ATOMS: atom_id res chain seq x y z
N MET A 1 -28.15 7.79 -42.23
CA MET A 1 -27.58 9.08 -41.82
C MET A 1 -27.89 9.22 -40.34
N VAL A 2 -26.92 9.01 -39.45
CA VAL A 2 -27.14 9.12 -37.99
C VAL A 2 -27.18 10.60 -37.66
N THR A 3 -28.36 11.11 -37.33
CA THR A 3 -28.54 12.48 -36.84
C THR A 3 -27.84 12.59 -35.49
N VAL A 4 -26.62 13.13 -35.49
CA VAL A 4 -25.93 13.46 -34.25
C VAL A 4 -26.64 14.65 -33.63
N PHE A 5 -27.52 14.39 -32.66
CA PHE A 5 -28.14 15.43 -31.85
C PHE A 5 -27.06 16.18 -31.09
N THR A 6 -26.76 17.41 -31.54
CA THR A 6 -25.85 18.29 -30.80
C THR A 6 -26.71 19.02 -29.76
N LEU A 7 -26.60 18.61 -28.49
CA LEU A 7 -27.31 19.27 -27.39
C LEU A 7 -26.71 20.66 -27.19
N THR A 8 -27.41 21.71 -27.61
CA THR A 8 -26.99 23.10 -27.35
C THR A 8 -27.37 23.50 -25.93
N PRO A 9 -26.67 24.45 -25.27
CA PRO A 9 -27.07 24.95 -23.96
C PRO A 9 -28.52 25.46 -23.90
N ALA A 10 -29.01 26.09 -24.99
CA ALA A 10 -30.40 26.51 -25.11
C ALA A 10 -31.36 25.31 -25.22
N GLY A 11 -31.00 24.28 -25.99
CA GLY A 11 -31.78 23.03 -26.08
C GLY A 11 -31.80 22.26 -24.76
N ALA A 12 -30.69 22.23 -24.02
CA ALA A 12 -30.63 21.64 -22.68
C ALA A 12 -31.49 22.43 -21.67
N ALA A 13 -31.44 23.76 -21.70
CA ALA A 13 -32.26 24.62 -20.86
C ALA A 13 -33.76 24.47 -21.18
N GLN A 14 -34.12 24.34 -22.46
CA GLN A 14 -35.49 24.11 -22.89
C GLN A 14 -35.98 22.72 -22.47
N ALA A 15 -35.17 21.68 -22.66
CA ALA A 15 -35.50 20.33 -22.19
C ALA A 15 -35.72 20.28 -20.66
N LEU A 16 -34.88 20.97 -19.88
CA LEU A 16 -35.07 21.11 -18.43
C LEU A 16 -36.35 21.87 -18.06
N LYS A 17 -36.80 22.84 -18.86
CA LYS A 17 -38.08 23.53 -18.64
C LYS A 17 -39.26 22.64 -18.97
N ASP A 18 -39.19 21.93 -20.09
CA ASP A 18 -40.30 21.13 -20.63
C ASP A 18 -40.48 19.81 -19.89
N HIS A 19 -39.39 19.22 -19.41
CA HIS A 19 -39.37 17.87 -18.81
C HIS A 19 -38.82 17.85 -17.37
N GLY A 20 -38.47 19.00 -16.80
CA GLY A 20 -37.93 19.06 -15.43
C GLY A 20 -36.70 18.17 -15.26
N LEU A 21 -36.69 17.39 -14.18
CA LEU A 21 -35.61 16.44 -13.91
C LEU A 21 -35.54 15.30 -14.94
N ASP A 22 -36.64 14.97 -15.63
CA ASP A 22 -36.64 13.87 -16.62
C ASP A 22 -35.78 14.19 -17.85
N ALA A 23 -35.50 15.47 -18.10
CA ALA A 23 -34.53 15.91 -19.10
C ALA A 23 -33.12 15.32 -18.89
N LEU A 24 -32.79 14.93 -17.65
CA LEU A 24 -31.49 14.38 -17.27
C LEU A 24 -31.43 12.84 -17.43
N GLY A 25 -32.51 12.21 -17.89
CA GLY A 25 -32.59 10.77 -18.19
C GLY A 25 -32.23 9.89 -16.99
N LEU A 26 -31.41 8.87 -17.22
CA LEU A 26 -30.91 7.93 -16.19
C LEU A 26 -30.11 8.61 -15.07
N THR A 27 -29.56 9.79 -15.32
CA THR A 27 -28.81 10.52 -14.28
C THR A 27 -29.72 11.22 -13.28
N ALA A 28 -31.01 11.41 -13.62
CA ALA A 28 -32.02 11.97 -12.74
C ALA A 28 -32.36 11.00 -11.60
N LEU A 29 -32.50 11.53 -10.39
CA LEU A 29 -33.09 10.77 -9.29
C LEU A 29 -34.61 10.96 -9.35
N ARG A 30 -35.35 9.92 -9.74
CA ARG A 30 -36.81 9.84 -9.64
C ARG A 30 -37.22 8.65 -8.78
N LEU A 31 -38.26 8.83 -7.99
CA LEU A 31 -38.71 7.91 -6.95
C LEU A 31 -40.18 7.54 -7.17
N GLY A 32 -40.51 6.29 -6.85
CA GLY A 32 -41.88 5.78 -6.90
C GLY A 32 -42.55 5.85 -5.51
N PRO A 33 -43.77 6.41 -5.39
CA PRO A 33 -44.48 6.46 -4.11
C PRO A 33 -45.09 5.10 -3.71
N ARG A 34 -45.02 4.09 -4.59
CA ARG A 34 -45.61 2.75 -4.39
C ARG A 34 -44.72 1.64 -4.95
N TRP A 35 -44.47 0.60 -4.16
CA TRP A 35 -43.61 -0.55 -4.49
C TRP A 35 -44.38 -1.86 -4.70
N GLY A 36 -45.71 -1.85 -4.59
CA GLY A 36 -46.53 -3.03 -4.86
C GLY A 36 -48.02 -2.78 -4.66
N GLY A 37 -48.85 -3.77 -5.00
CA GLY A 37 -50.31 -3.72 -4.82
C GLY A 37 -50.76 -3.83 -3.37
N ALA A 38 -49.97 -4.50 -2.52
CA ALA A 38 -50.22 -4.72 -1.10
C ALA A 38 -48.92 -4.55 -0.29
N ASN A 39 -49.03 -4.49 1.04
CA ASN A 39 -47.84 -4.43 1.89
C ASN A 39 -47.06 -5.76 1.81
N PRO A 40 -45.72 -5.69 1.71
CA PRO A 40 -44.88 -6.87 1.72
C PRO A 40 -44.78 -7.47 3.12
N ALA A 41 -44.41 -8.75 3.19
CA ALA A 41 -43.88 -9.35 4.41
C ALA A 41 -42.45 -8.84 4.65
N PHE A 42 -42.13 -8.44 5.88
CA PHE A 42 -40.81 -7.97 6.28
C PHE A 42 -40.14 -8.98 7.21
N ASP A 43 -38.96 -9.46 6.84
CA ASP A 43 -38.08 -10.25 7.70
C ASP A 43 -37.02 -9.33 8.32
N ALA A 44 -37.17 -9.07 9.62
CA ALA A 44 -36.30 -8.19 10.38
C ALA A 44 -34.90 -8.78 10.68
N ALA A 45 -34.73 -10.11 10.60
CA ALA A 45 -33.44 -10.76 10.82
C ALA A 45 -32.64 -10.80 9.52
N ALA A 46 -33.29 -11.10 8.39
CA ALA A 46 -32.66 -11.12 7.07
C ALA A 46 -32.58 -9.74 6.40
N LEU A 47 -33.34 -8.75 6.90
CA LEU A 47 -33.53 -7.43 6.30
C LEU A 47 -34.05 -7.52 4.85
N THR A 48 -35.12 -8.29 4.65
CA THR A 48 -35.71 -8.52 3.32
C THR A 48 -37.21 -8.22 3.28
N LEU A 49 -37.71 -7.88 2.10
CA LEU A 49 -39.13 -7.76 1.79
C LEU A 49 -39.56 -8.89 0.83
N ALA A 50 -40.77 -9.41 0.99
CA ALA A 50 -41.39 -10.32 0.04
C ALA A 50 -42.81 -9.83 -0.31
N PHE A 51 -43.07 -9.59 -1.60
CA PHE A 51 -44.38 -9.13 -2.08
C PHE A 51 -45.18 -10.32 -2.61
N ALA A 52 -46.45 -10.43 -2.22
CA ALA A 52 -47.32 -11.50 -2.72
C ALA A 52 -47.68 -11.34 -4.22
N GLY A 53 -47.70 -10.10 -4.73
CA GLY A 53 -47.86 -9.78 -6.15
C GLY A 53 -46.59 -9.16 -6.74
N ALA A 54 -46.67 -8.67 -7.98
CA ALA A 54 -45.54 -8.04 -8.66
C ALA A 54 -45.02 -6.82 -7.86
N PRO A 55 -43.75 -6.81 -7.42
CA PRO A 55 -43.14 -5.63 -6.84
C PRO A 55 -42.90 -4.58 -7.93
N LYS A 56 -42.88 -3.31 -7.54
CA LYS A 56 -42.65 -2.17 -8.42
C LYS A 56 -41.28 -1.56 -8.19
N ALA A 57 -40.67 -1.02 -9.24
CA ALA A 57 -39.37 -0.37 -9.15
C ALA A 57 -39.43 0.86 -8.22
N PRO A 58 -38.58 0.96 -7.17
CA PRO A 58 -38.60 2.08 -6.24
C PRO A 58 -38.02 3.37 -6.84
N TRP A 59 -37.18 3.25 -7.87
CA TRP A 59 -36.47 4.36 -8.53
C TRP A 59 -36.17 4.03 -9.99
N ARG A 60 -35.78 5.06 -10.74
CA ARG A 60 -35.26 4.90 -12.10
C ARG A 60 -33.89 4.23 -12.04
N GLY A 61 -33.73 3.10 -12.73
CA GLY A 61 -32.49 2.32 -12.67
C GLY A 61 -32.34 1.35 -13.82
N ILE A 62 -31.19 0.67 -13.88
CA ILE A 62 -30.94 -0.41 -14.84
C ILE A 62 -31.08 -1.73 -14.10
N LEU A 63 -31.95 -2.61 -14.59
CA LEU A 63 -32.06 -3.98 -14.09
C LEU A 63 -31.10 -4.87 -14.88
N GLU A 64 -30.22 -5.56 -14.16
CA GLU A 64 -29.24 -6.50 -14.70
C GLU A 64 -29.44 -7.87 -14.05
N TYR A 65 -29.44 -8.93 -14.87
CA TYR A 65 -29.45 -10.30 -14.38
C TYR A 65 -28.03 -10.78 -14.14
N LEU A 66 -27.80 -11.36 -12.96
CA LEU A 66 -26.49 -11.74 -12.46
C LEU A 66 -26.46 -13.24 -12.19
N ASP A 67 -25.47 -13.93 -12.76
CA ASP A 67 -25.21 -15.35 -12.49
C ASP A 67 -24.79 -15.59 -11.03
N SER A 68 -24.33 -14.55 -10.34
CA SER A 68 -23.94 -14.60 -8.94
C SER A 68 -24.26 -13.29 -8.21
N LEU A 69 -24.85 -13.41 -7.04
CA LEU A 69 -25.11 -12.30 -6.12
C LEU A 69 -23.96 -12.07 -5.11
N ALA A 70 -22.81 -12.72 -5.29
CA ALA A 70 -21.71 -12.66 -4.32
C ALA A 70 -21.14 -11.25 -4.09
N ALA A 71 -21.41 -10.27 -4.96
CA ALA A 71 -21.05 -8.86 -4.74
C ALA A 71 -21.85 -8.18 -3.61
N PHE A 72 -22.92 -8.82 -3.12
CA PHE A 72 -23.83 -8.30 -2.11
C PHE A 72 -23.73 -9.12 -0.83
N ARG A 73 -24.04 -8.50 0.30
CA ARG A 73 -23.94 -9.12 1.64
C ARG A 73 -25.30 -9.33 2.30
N ALA A 74 -25.47 -10.43 3.01
CA ALA A 74 -26.58 -10.63 3.93
C ALA A 74 -26.41 -9.80 5.22
N ALA A 75 -27.37 -9.86 6.13
CA ALA A 75 -27.36 -9.14 7.40
C ALA A 75 -26.19 -9.51 8.33
N ASP A 76 -25.70 -10.75 8.26
CA ASP A 76 -24.50 -11.20 8.96
C ASP A 76 -23.18 -10.80 8.26
N GLY A 77 -23.28 -10.19 7.08
CA GLY A 77 -22.13 -9.81 6.26
C GLY A 77 -21.55 -10.97 5.42
N ALA A 78 -22.23 -12.11 5.32
CA ALA A 78 -21.86 -13.18 4.40
C ALA A 78 -22.22 -12.80 2.94
N PRO A 79 -21.44 -13.23 1.92
CA PRO A 79 -21.83 -13.07 0.52
C PRO A 79 -23.17 -13.74 0.22
N LEU A 80 -24.04 -13.08 -0.54
CA LEU A 80 -25.25 -13.73 -1.07
C LEU A 80 -24.87 -14.82 -2.07
N SER A 81 -25.63 -15.92 -2.07
CA SER A 81 -25.43 -17.05 -2.97
C SER A 81 -26.49 -17.11 -4.08
N GLY A 82 -26.18 -17.85 -5.14
CA GLY A 82 -27.08 -18.04 -6.28
C GLY A 82 -27.15 -16.84 -7.23
N ALA A 83 -27.94 -17.00 -8.28
CA ALA A 83 -28.25 -15.98 -9.28
C ALA A 83 -29.44 -15.11 -8.84
N GLY A 84 -29.57 -13.95 -9.47
CA GLY A 84 -30.67 -13.02 -9.23
C GLY A 84 -30.60 -11.81 -10.15
N ALA A 85 -31.38 -10.77 -9.84
CA ALA A 85 -31.33 -9.51 -10.57
C ALA A 85 -30.99 -8.33 -9.66
N ALA A 86 -30.26 -7.34 -10.21
CA ALA A 86 -29.86 -6.12 -9.55
C ALA A 86 -30.42 -4.90 -10.28
N LEU A 87 -31.32 -4.16 -9.64
CA LEU A 87 -31.79 -2.86 -10.10
C LEU A 87 -30.88 -1.77 -9.50
N ARG A 88 -30.01 -1.20 -10.32
CA ARG A 88 -28.99 -0.22 -9.90
C ARG A 88 -29.39 1.20 -10.24
N LEU A 89 -29.17 2.12 -9.30
CA LEU A 89 -29.13 3.53 -9.61
C LEU A 89 -27.95 3.82 -10.56
N HIS A 90 -28.14 4.75 -11.50
CA HIS A 90 -27.01 5.30 -12.22
C HIS A 90 -26.05 5.99 -11.23
N PRO A 91 -24.71 5.92 -11.39
CA PRO A 91 -23.76 6.48 -10.43
C PRO A 91 -24.03 7.95 -10.05
N GLN A 92 -24.41 8.78 -11.03
CA GLN A 92 -24.79 10.18 -10.78
C GLN A 92 -26.11 10.32 -10.00
N ALA A 93 -27.09 9.44 -10.20
CA ALA A 93 -28.34 9.45 -9.44
C ALA A 93 -28.10 9.01 -7.99
N ALA A 94 -27.22 8.02 -7.78
CA ALA A 94 -26.79 7.58 -6.46
C ALA A 94 -26.03 8.69 -5.70
N ALA A 95 -25.08 9.37 -6.35
CA ALA A 95 -24.37 10.51 -5.77
C ALA A 95 -25.32 11.67 -5.40
N ARG A 96 -26.36 11.91 -6.20
CA ARG A 96 -27.43 12.88 -5.88
C ARG A 96 -28.23 12.46 -4.67
N LEU A 97 -28.60 11.18 -4.56
CA LEU A 97 -29.31 10.64 -3.40
C LEU A 97 -28.47 10.78 -2.12
N GLU A 98 -27.17 10.48 -2.18
CA GLU A 98 -26.24 10.69 -1.06
C GLU A 98 -26.14 12.18 -0.66
N THR A 99 -26.03 13.07 -1.65
CA THR A 99 -25.96 14.51 -1.41
C THR A 99 -27.25 15.04 -0.77
N LEU A 100 -28.41 14.61 -1.25
CA LEU A 100 -29.71 14.95 -0.66
C LEU A 100 -29.84 14.40 0.76
N ALA A 101 -29.46 13.14 0.98
CA ALA A 101 -29.49 12.52 2.29
C ALA A 101 -28.55 13.26 3.27
N ALA A 102 -27.35 13.64 2.83
CA ALA A 102 -26.43 14.43 3.64
C ALA A 102 -27.00 15.80 4.00
N GLY A 103 -27.55 16.54 3.02
CA GLY A 103 -28.16 17.84 3.26
C GLY A 103 -29.44 17.80 4.10
N ARG A 104 -30.19 16.69 4.05
CA ARG A 104 -31.48 16.53 4.75
C ARG A 104 -31.33 15.97 6.16
N TYR A 105 -30.40 15.04 6.38
CA TYR A 105 -30.32 14.24 7.62
C TYR A 105 -29.08 14.48 8.47
N ALA A 106 -28.05 15.15 7.96
CA ALA A 106 -26.88 15.53 8.75
C ALA A 106 -26.98 17.00 9.19
N ALA A 107 -26.60 17.28 10.43
CA ALA A 107 -26.40 18.64 10.89
C ALA A 107 -25.14 19.25 10.23
N PRO A 108 -25.04 20.58 10.09
CA PRO A 108 -23.85 21.22 9.55
C PRO A 108 -22.57 20.77 10.29
N GLY A 109 -21.58 20.29 9.54
CA GLY A 109 -20.31 19.79 10.07
C GLY A 109 -20.33 18.38 10.66
N GLN A 110 -21.46 17.67 10.63
CA GLN A 110 -21.56 16.26 11.05
C GLN A 110 -21.58 15.33 9.82
N PRO A 111 -21.00 14.11 9.93
CA PRO A 111 -21.11 13.12 8.86
C PRO A 111 -22.54 12.60 8.74
N GLN A 112 -22.95 12.26 7.51
CA GLN A 112 -24.18 11.52 7.29
C GLN A 112 -23.94 10.04 7.60
N VAL A 113 -24.69 9.50 8.57
CA VAL A 113 -24.48 8.13 9.09
C VAL A 113 -25.59 7.15 8.74
N ARG A 114 -26.70 7.62 8.17
CA ARG A 114 -27.80 6.75 7.72
C ARG A 114 -27.40 6.12 6.40
N ALA A 115 -27.53 4.80 6.30
CA ALA A 115 -27.12 4.09 5.10
C ALA A 115 -28.03 4.46 3.91
N VAL A 116 -27.42 4.70 2.76
CA VAL A 116 -28.09 5.13 1.53
C VAL A 116 -28.07 3.95 0.53
N PRO A 117 -29.22 3.54 -0.03
CA PRO A 117 -29.26 2.44 -0.98
C PRO A 117 -28.75 2.88 -2.37
N HIS A 118 -28.02 1.99 -3.02
CA HIS A 118 -27.58 2.12 -4.42
C HIS A 118 -28.20 1.06 -5.32
N THR A 119 -28.50 -0.12 -4.76
CA THR A 119 -28.99 -1.27 -5.51
C THR A 119 -30.12 -1.98 -4.77
N LEU A 120 -31.14 -2.41 -5.51
CA LEU A 120 -32.17 -3.35 -5.08
C LEU A 120 -31.86 -4.72 -5.70
N ILE A 121 -31.84 -5.76 -4.88
CA ILE A 121 -31.61 -7.14 -5.30
C ILE A 121 -32.89 -7.94 -5.22
N VAL A 122 -33.20 -8.67 -6.29
CA VAL A 122 -34.28 -9.66 -6.36
C VAL A 122 -33.65 -11.05 -6.42
N ARG A 123 -33.72 -11.80 -5.32
CA ARG A 123 -33.04 -13.09 -5.20
C ARG A 123 -33.75 -14.18 -6.01
N GLY A 124 -32.98 -14.98 -6.75
CA GLY A 124 -33.51 -16.10 -7.54
C GLY A 124 -34.17 -15.70 -8.86
N LEU A 125 -34.33 -14.40 -9.14
CA LEU A 125 -34.86 -13.92 -10.41
C LEU A 125 -33.84 -14.18 -11.52
N THR A 126 -34.15 -15.13 -12.41
CA THR A 126 -33.25 -15.66 -13.43
C THR A 126 -33.94 -15.64 -14.78
N ASP A 127 -33.76 -14.56 -15.55
CA ASP A 127 -34.15 -14.49 -16.95
C ASP A 127 -32.93 -14.11 -17.79
N ASN A 128 -32.93 -14.49 -19.07
CA ASN A 128 -31.84 -14.15 -20.00
C ASN A 128 -32.24 -12.97 -20.88
N VAL A 129 -32.49 -11.82 -20.25
CA VAL A 129 -32.88 -10.58 -20.93
C VAL A 129 -31.76 -9.56 -20.82
N SER A 130 -31.52 -8.79 -21.90
CA SER A 130 -30.53 -7.73 -21.88
C SER A 130 -30.84 -6.67 -20.80
N PRO A 131 -29.83 -6.09 -20.16
CA PRO A 131 -30.03 -5.02 -19.19
C PRO A 131 -30.82 -3.87 -19.81
N HIS A 132 -31.84 -3.40 -19.11
CA HIS A 132 -32.68 -2.29 -19.57
C HIS A 132 -33.16 -1.44 -18.40
N SER A 133 -33.60 -0.23 -18.74
CA SER A 133 -34.06 0.75 -17.75
C SER A 133 -35.49 0.46 -17.30
N TYR A 134 -35.73 0.62 -16.00
CA TYR A 134 -37.07 0.65 -15.40
C TYR A 134 -37.34 2.05 -14.87
N ASP A 135 -38.56 2.56 -15.10
CA ASP A 135 -39.03 3.78 -14.46
C ASP A 135 -39.63 3.46 -13.07
N PRO A 136 -39.60 4.40 -12.13
CA PRO A 136 -40.18 4.17 -10.82
C PRO A 136 -41.68 3.89 -10.94
N GLY A 137 -42.17 2.86 -10.25
CA GLY A 137 -43.57 2.43 -10.30
C GLY A 137 -43.90 1.38 -11.38
N ASP A 138 -42.98 1.10 -12.31
CA ASP A 138 -43.10 -0.01 -13.24
C ASP A 138 -43.10 -1.34 -12.50
N ASP A 139 -43.90 -2.31 -12.98
CA ASP A 139 -43.85 -3.67 -12.45
C ASP A 139 -42.51 -4.32 -12.81
N LEU A 140 -41.82 -4.84 -11.80
CA LEU A 140 -40.68 -5.72 -12.01
C LEU A 140 -41.16 -7.04 -12.63
N PRO A 141 -40.27 -7.82 -13.27
CA PRO A 141 -40.63 -9.08 -13.92
C PRO A 141 -41.47 -10.00 -13.04
N ALA A 142 -42.41 -10.73 -13.63
CA ALA A 142 -43.39 -11.54 -12.90
C ALA A 142 -42.76 -12.54 -11.90
N GLY A 143 -41.56 -13.05 -12.20
CA GLY A 143 -40.77 -13.91 -11.30
C GLY A 143 -40.27 -13.24 -10.02
N ALA A 144 -40.43 -11.93 -9.87
CA ALA A 144 -40.10 -11.19 -8.65
C ALA A 144 -41.19 -11.32 -7.56
N ALA A 145 -42.40 -11.77 -7.90
CA ALA A 145 -43.44 -12.04 -6.90
C ALA A 145 -43.01 -13.20 -5.99
N GLY A 146 -43.12 -13.00 -4.67
CA GLY A 146 -42.68 -13.95 -3.64
C GLY A 146 -41.16 -14.03 -3.44
N ALA A 147 -40.36 -13.37 -4.29
CA ALA A 147 -38.91 -13.34 -4.14
C ALA A 147 -38.51 -12.48 -2.93
N ALA A 148 -37.36 -12.81 -2.32
CA ALA A 148 -36.76 -11.98 -1.29
C ALA A 148 -36.04 -10.79 -1.92
N LEU A 149 -36.49 -9.59 -1.56
CA LEU A 149 -35.92 -8.32 -1.99
C LEU A 149 -35.05 -7.72 -0.88
N SER A 150 -33.81 -7.33 -1.20
CA SER A 150 -32.92 -6.61 -0.27
C SER A 150 -32.28 -5.38 -0.91
N PHE A 151 -32.04 -4.35 -0.11
CA PHE A 151 -31.40 -3.11 -0.53
C PHE A 151 -29.94 -3.11 -0.09
N HIS A 152 -29.06 -2.56 -0.92
CA HIS A 152 -27.62 -2.56 -0.68
C HIS A 152 -27.02 -1.19 -1.00
N ASP A 153 -26.02 -0.78 -0.22
CA ASP A 153 -25.27 0.45 -0.45
C ASP A 153 -24.19 0.32 -1.55
N ALA A 154 -23.36 1.35 -1.71
CA ALA A 154 -22.28 1.40 -2.69
C ALA A 154 -21.25 0.25 -2.56
N ARG A 155 -21.08 -0.30 -1.35
CA ARG A 155 -20.17 -1.42 -1.06
C ARG A 155 -20.85 -2.79 -1.17
N GLY A 156 -22.14 -2.82 -1.51
CA GLY A 156 -22.94 -4.03 -1.53
C GLY A 156 -23.40 -4.50 -0.15
N LEU A 157 -23.23 -3.69 0.91
CA LEU A 157 -23.66 -4.03 2.26
C LEU A 157 -25.16 -3.78 2.42
N ILE A 158 -25.86 -4.71 3.07
CA ILE A 158 -27.32 -4.67 3.21
C ILE A 158 -27.80 -3.47 4.02
N VAL A 159 -28.89 -2.87 3.56
CA VAL A 159 -29.59 -1.75 4.19
C VAL A 159 -30.99 -2.21 4.55
N ASP A 160 -31.46 -1.84 5.75
CA ASP A 160 -32.82 -2.13 6.18
C ASP A 160 -33.85 -1.56 5.18
N PRO A 161 -34.64 -2.40 4.49
CA PRO A 161 -35.61 -1.95 3.49
C PRO A 161 -36.69 -1.02 4.07
N VAL A 162 -37.04 -1.16 5.34
CA VAL A 162 -38.02 -0.28 6.00
C VAL A 162 -37.42 1.11 6.22
N ALA A 163 -36.12 1.20 6.54
CA ALA A 163 -35.42 2.46 6.63
C ALA A 163 -35.27 3.14 5.27
N VAL A 164 -35.07 2.37 4.19
CA VAL A 164 -35.09 2.89 2.82
C VAL A 164 -36.45 3.49 2.50
N ALA A 165 -37.54 2.79 2.82
CA ALA A 165 -38.89 3.30 2.61
C ALA A 165 -39.12 4.61 3.39
N ALA A 166 -38.72 4.66 4.66
CA ALA A 166 -38.84 5.88 5.47
C ALA A 166 -38.06 7.06 4.87
N MET A 167 -36.84 6.81 4.37
CA MET A 167 -36.02 7.83 3.70
C MET A 167 -36.68 8.33 2.41
N LEU A 168 -37.15 7.43 1.56
CA LEU A 168 -37.73 7.81 0.27
C LEU A 168 -39.11 8.50 0.44
N ASP A 169 -39.89 8.19 1.48
CA ASP A 169 -41.12 8.94 1.82
C ASP A 169 -40.80 10.38 2.27
N ASP A 170 -39.81 10.58 3.16
CA ASP A 170 -39.41 11.92 3.60
C ASP A 170 -38.82 12.73 2.44
N LEU A 171 -37.95 12.15 1.61
CA LEU A 171 -37.36 12.86 0.45
C LEU A 171 -38.43 13.27 -0.58
N GLN A 172 -39.40 12.41 -0.88
CA GLN A 172 -40.51 12.77 -1.78
C GLN A 172 -41.40 13.87 -1.18
N THR A 173 -41.57 13.89 0.14
CA THR A 173 -42.33 14.94 0.84
C THR A 173 -41.57 16.27 0.86
N ALA A 174 -40.26 16.24 1.14
CA ALA A 174 -39.42 17.44 1.21
C ALA A 174 -39.09 18.00 -0.18
N PHE A 175 -38.98 17.13 -1.19
CA PHE A 175 -38.65 17.47 -2.56
C PHE A 175 -39.67 16.84 -3.53
N PRO A 176 -40.86 17.45 -3.70
CA PRO A 176 -41.94 16.88 -4.53
C PRO A 176 -41.54 16.58 -5.97
N ALA A 177 -40.51 17.25 -6.51
CA ALA A 177 -39.97 16.99 -7.84
C ALA A 177 -39.36 15.58 -8.01
N LEU A 178 -39.05 14.88 -6.92
CA LEU A 178 -38.53 13.51 -6.96
C LEU A 178 -39.63 12.48 -7.24
N ASP A 179 -40.89 12.74 -6.84
CA ASP A 179 -42.03 11.85 -7.04
C ASP A 179 -42.40 11.78 -8.53
N ILE A 180 -42.34 10.59 -9.12
CA ILE A 180 -42.71 10.37 -10.53
C ILE A 180 -44.19 10.60 -10.81
N SER A 181 -45.06 10.37 -9.83
CA SER A 181 -46.51 10.48 -9.97
C SER A 181 -47.03 11.92 -9.83
N ALA A 182 -46.15 12.85 -9.45
CA ALA A 182 -46.52 14.23 -9.12
C ALA A 182 -47.69 14.31 -8.11
N GLY A 183 -47.70 13.42 -7.11
CA GLY A 183 -48.74 13.33 -6.08
C GLY A 183 -50.01 12.59 -6.49
N ALA A 184 -50.11 12.06 -7.71
CA ALA A 184 -51.30 11.33 -8.17
C ALA A 184 -51.48 9.97 -7.48
N VAL A 185 -50.42 9.38 -6.92
CA VAL A 185 -50.45 8.10 -6.21
C VAL A 185 -50.15 8.32 -4.73
N SER A 186 -51.03 7.84 -3.85
CA SER A 186 -50.86 8.00 -2.40
C SER A 186 -49.76 7.07 -1.85
N PRO A 187 -48.72 7.61 -1.17
CA PRO A 187 -47.69 6.79 -0.53
C PRO A 187 -48.19 6.04 0.71
N ALA A 188 -49.37 6.40 1.25
CA ALA A 188 -49.98 5.76 2.42
C ALA A 188 -50.86 4.55 2.07
N ALA A 189 -51.20 4.34 0.80
CA ALA A 189 -51.97 3.18 0.35
C ALA A 189 -51.21 1.87 0.57
N ALA A 190 -51.90 0.73 0.48
CA ALA A 190 -51.28 -0.58 0.59
C ALA A 190 -50.19 -0.79 -0.50
N GLY A 191 -49.01 -1.20 -0.07
CA GLY A 191 -47.79 -1.28 -0.88
C GLY A 191 -47.16 0.08 -1.21
N GLY A 192 -47.70 1.17 -0.65
CA GLY A 192 -47.14 2.51 -0.69
C GLY A 192 -45.92 2.66 0.22
N VAL A 193 -44.98 3.52 -0.14
CA VAL A 193 -43.70 3.68 0.55
C VAL A 193 -43.88 4.08 2.04
N ARG A 194 -44.87 4.92 2.37
CA ARG A 194 -45.18 5.29 3.75
C ARG A 194 -45.78 4.13 4.55
N SER A 195 -46.59 3.29 3.90
CA SER A 195 -47.14 2.08 4.54
C SER A 195 -46.03 1.07 4.86
N ILE A 196 -45.08 0.90 3.94
CA ILE A 196 -43.90 0.04 4.13
C ILE A 196 -43.00 0.59 5.24
N ALA A 197 -42.78 1.91 5.30
CA ALA A 197 -42.03 2.57 6.37
C ALA A 197 -42.65 2.34 7.77
N GLY A 198 -43.94 1.99 7.84
CA GLY A 198 -44.65 1.67 9.08
C GLY A 198 -44.50 0.22 9.56
N LEU A 199 -43.81 -0.66 8.82
CA LEU A 199 -43.65 -2.08 9.20
C LEU A 199 -42.70 -2.28 10.40
N ALA A 200 -41.81 -1.32 10.66
CA ALA A 200 -40.93 -1.30 11.83
C ALA A 200 -40.59 0.14 12.21
N GLY A 201 -40.28 0.38 13.49
CA GLY A 201 -39.99 1.72 14.01
C GLY A 201 -38.62 1.85 14.69
N GLY A 202 -38.23 3.09 14.99
CA GLY A 202 -37.05 3.40 15.81
C GLY A 202 -35.72 3.35 15.05
N VAL A 203 -34.62 3.17 15.77
CA VAL A 203 -33.27 3.10 15.19
C VAL A 203 -32.75 1.67 15.27
N LEU A 204 -32.30 1.13 14.14
CA LEU A 204 -31.55 -0.12 14.09
C LEU A 204 -30.10 0.19 13.73
N ALA A 205 -29.19 -0.23 14.60
CA ALA A 205 -27.77 -0.18 14.33
C ALA A 205 -27.26 -1.56 13.90
N GLN A 206 -26.34 -1.59 12.95
CA GLN A 206 -25.56 -2.77 12.59
C GLN A 206 -24.10 -2.52 12.93
N VAL A 207 -23.46 -3.40 13.68
CA VAL A 207 -22.04 -3.33 14.03
C VAL A 207 -21.27 -4.35 13.21
N VAL A 208 -20.35 -3.86 12.38
CA VAL A 208 -19.55 -4.70 11.47
C VAL A 208 -18.06 -4.38 11.57
N THR A 209 -17.23 -5.29 11.06
CA THR A 209 -15.80 -5.03 10.80
C THR A 209 -15.65 -4.04 9.65
N LEU A 210 -14.44 -3.49 9.44
CA LEU A 210 -14.16 -2.64 8.27
C LEU A 210 -14.38 -3.37 6.92
N HIS A 211 -14.28 -4.69 6.91
CA HIS A 211 -14.56 -5.56 5.75
C HIS A 211 -16.06 -5.76 5.49
N GLY A 212 -16.94 -5.36 6.42
CA GLY A 212 -18.40 -5.43 6.28
C GLY A 212 -19.05 -6.69 6.89
N ARG A 213 -18.30 -7.51 7.62
CA ARG A 213 -18.79 -8.70 8.34
C ARG A 213 -19.35 -8.34 9.71
N ALA A 214 -20.34 -9.06 10.23
CA ALA A 214 -20.79 -8.87 11.61
C ALA A 214 -19.59 -8.93 12.58
N PHE A 215 -19.48 -7.93 13.46
CA PHE A 215 -18.36 -7.86 14.39
C PHE A 215 -18.54 -8.89 15.52
N SER A 216 -17.49 -9.68 15.78
CA SER A 216 -17.39 -10.56 16.94
C SER A 216 -16.06 -10.36 17.64
N ALA A 217 -16.08 -10.43 18.97
CA ALA A 217 -14.86 -10.33 19.77
C ALA A 217 -13.99 -11.58 19.57
N VAL A 218 -12.70 -11.37 19.37
CA VAL A 218 -11.72 -12.44 19.12
C VAL A 218 -11.13 -12.92 20.45
N GLY A 219 -11.27 -14.21 20.78
CA GLY A 219 -10.46 -14.89 21.81
C GLY A 219 -10.31 -14.18 23.17
N GLY A 220 -11.40 -13.63 23.74
CA GLY A 220 -11.35 -12.89 25.01
C GLY A 220 -10.90 -11.41 24.88
N GLY A 221 -10.71 -10.92 23.65
CA GLY A 221 -10.51 -9.51 23.33
C GLY A 221 -11.77 -8.65 23.54
N PRO A 222 -11.67 -7.32 23.35
CA PRO A 222 -12.77 -6.41 23.63
C PRO A 222 -13.95 -6.61 22.67
N GLY A 223 -15.16 -6.56 23.23
CA GLY A 223 -16.42 -6.64 22.49
C GLY A 223 -17.09 -5.27 22.30
N VAL A 224 -18.26 -5.27 21.69
CA VAL A 224 -19.15 -4.11 21.58
C VAL A 224 -20.47 -4.44 22.26
N GLU A 225 -20.99 -3.47 23.00
CA GLU A 225 -22.30 -3.57 23.64
C GLU A 225 -23.12 -2.29 23.42
N ARG A 226 -24.44 -2.42 23.55
CA ARG A 226 -25.34 -1.28 23.68
C ARG A 226 -25.39 -0.86 25.16
N GLN A 227 -25.20 0.42 25.45
CA GLN A 227 -25.31 1.00 26.79
C GLN A 227 -26.43 2.03 26.90
N ALA A 228 -27.07 2.08 28.07
CA ALA A 228 -27.95 3.19 28.47
C ALA A 228 -27.15 4.49 28.70
N SER A 229 -27.81 5.65 28.58
CA SER A 229 -27.22 6.94 28.95
C SER A 229 -26.73 6.90 30.39
N GLY A 230 -25.42 6.97 30.61
CA GLY A 230 -24.80 6.91 31.95
C GLY A 230 -24.22 5.55 32.38
N GLY A 231 -24.22 4.52 31.53
CA GLY A 231 -23.33 3.34 31.69
C GLY A 231 -23.83 2.14 32.53
N GLY A 232 -25.13 2.00 32.78
CA GLY A 232 -25.65 1.02 33.77
C GLY A 232 -26.34 -0.27 33.27
N SER A 233 -26.70 -0.39 31.99
CA SER A 233 -27.34 -1.61 31.44
C SER A 233 -26.76 -1.92 30.08
N SER A 234 -26.29 -3.16 29.88
CA SER A 234 -25.70 -3.61 28.63
C SER A 234 -26.41 -4.81 28.00
N THR A 235 -26.37 -4.88 26.67
CA THR A 235 -26.86 -6.02 25.90
C THR A 235 -25.84 -6.34 24.83
N ALA A 236 -25.45 -7.61 24.74
CA ALA A 236 -24.56 -8.10 23.70
C ALA A 236 -25.21 -7.97 22.31
N LEU A 237 -24.38 -7.88 21.27
CA LEU A 237 -24.85 -7.84 19.89
C LEU A 237 -25.48 -9.19 19.47
N GLY A 238 -26.50 -9.14 18.62
CA GLY A 238 -26.99 -10.33 17.93
C GLY A 238 -25.97 -10.88 16.92
N ALA A 239 -26.16 -12.11 16.45
CA ALA A 239 -25.23 -12.78 15.53
C ALA A 239 -24.96 -12.00 14.22
N ALA A 240 -25.94 -11.23 13.74
CA ALA A 240 -25.81 -10.36 12.56
C ALA A 240 -25.22 -8.96 12.87
N GLY A 241 -24.76 -8.72 14.11
CA GLY A 241 -24.34 -7.40 14.58
C GLY A 241 -25.50 -6.40 14.72
N LEU A 242 -26.75 -6.86 14.56
CA LEU A 242 -27.94 -6.02 14.63
C LEU A 242 -28.34 -5.73 16.07
N VAL A 243 -28.64 -4.46 16.36
CA VAL A 243 -29.09 -4.01 17.68
C VAL A 243 -30.07 -2.84 17.57
N ALA A 244 -31.23 -2.99 18.20
CA ALA A 244 -32.21 -1.90 18.30
C ALA A 244 -31.75 -0.86 19.33
N MET A 245 -31.84 0.42 18.94
CA MET A 245 -31.39 1.57 19.70
C MET A 245 -32.59 2.48 20.04
N SER A 246 -32.75 2.77 21.34
CA SER A 246 -33.69 3.75 21.88
C SER A 246 -33.03 5.12 22.04
N ALA A 247 -33.83 6.17 22.24
CA ALA A 247 -33.33 7.51 22.53
C ALA A 247 -32.35 7.52 23.73
N GLY A 248 -31.20 8.18 23.57
CA GLY A 248 -30.16 8.28 24.60
C GLY A 248 -29.26 7.04 24.75
N GLN A 249 -29.47 5.96 23.99
CA GLN A 249 -28.57 4.81 23.99
C GLN A 249 -27.37 5.02 23.05
N GLN A 250 -26.27 4.34 23.37
CA GLN A 250 -25.00 4.43 22.63
C GLN A 250 -24.37 3.04 22.45
N LEU A 251 -23.51 2.90 21.46
CA LEU A 251 -22.65 1.72 21.30
C LEU A 251 -21.32 2.00 22.00
N ALA A 252 -20.82 1.06 22.79
CA ALA A 252 -19.58 1.24 23.54
C ALA A 252 -18.75 -0.05 23.56
N GLY A 253 -17.47 0.09 23.86
CA GLY A 253 -16.57 -1.05 24.06
C GLY A 253 -16.84 -1.77 25.37
N MET A 254 -16.76 -3.10 25.33
CA MET A 254 -16.94 -4.01 26.46
C MET A 254 -15.65 -4.80 26.70
N GLY A 255 -15.36 -5.09 27.98
CA GLY A 255 -14.25 -5.96 28.37
C GLY A 255 -12.93 -5.24 28.68
N ALA A 256 -11.98 -5.98 29.25
CA ALA A 256 -10.69 -5.44 29.64
C ALA A 256 -9.90 -4.92 28.43
N GLY A 257 -9.30 -3.73 28.56
CA GLY A 257 -8.47 -3.13 27.52
C GLY A 257 -9.25 -2.52 26.34
N ALA A 258 -10.58 -2.45 26.38
CA ALA A 258 -11.40 -1.86 25.31
C ALA A 258 -10.98 -0.42 24.95
N ALA A 259 -10.69 0.42 25.95
CA ALA A 259 -10.22 1.79 25.70
C ALA A 259 -8.92 1.84 24.88
N ALA A 260 -7.98 0.91 25.14
CA ALA A 260 -6.71 0.87 24.44
C ALA A 260 -6.82 0.25 23.03
N ARG A 261 -7.64 -0.79 22.88
CA ARG A 261 -7.66 -1.66 21.68
C ARG A 261 -8.85 -1.47 20.75
N LEU A 262 -10.01 -1.04 21.22
CA LEU A 262 -11.22 -0.99 20.41
C LEU A 262 -11.43 0.41 19.83
N ARG A 263 -11.68 0.51 18.53
CA ARG A 263 -12.11 1.74 17.87
C ARG A 263 -13.49 1.56 17.25
N LEU A 264 -14.34 2.54 17.48
CA LEU A 264 -15.72 2.61 17.00
C LEU A 264 -15.89 3.87 16.14
N GLY A 265 -16.53 3.76 14.98
CA GLY A 265 -16.93 4.90 14.16
C GLY A 265 -18.13 4.58 13.28
N TRP A 266 -18.74 5.61 12.68
CA TRP A 266 -19.84 5.42 11.74
C TRP A 266 -19.30 5.11 10.33
N ALA A 267 -19.90 4.14 9.65
CA ALA A 267 -19.49 3.75 8.29
C ALA A 267 -19.69 4.87 7.26
N GLY A 268 -20.66 5.77 7.51
CA GLY A 268 -20.92 6.94 6.67
C GLY A 268 -19.84 8.02 6.75
N GLY A 269 -18.99 7.98 7.78
CA GLY A 269 -17.75 8.75 7.83
C GLY A 269 -17.42 9.37 9.19
N GLY A 270 -16.26 10.02 9.24
CA GLY A 270 -15.67 10.60 10.45
C GLY A 270 -14.56 9.74 11.04
N THR A 271 -13.92 10.22 12.11
CA THR A 271 -12.78 9.55 12.73
C THR A 271 -13.21 8.57 13.81
N MET A 272 -12.88 7.29 13.66
CA MET A 272 -13.15 6.26 14.68
C MET A 272 -12.41 6.57 15.98
N SER A 273 -13.01 6.35 17.14
CA SER A 273 -12.39 6.61 18.45
C SER A 273 -12.68 5.50 19.46
N ALA A 274 -12.03 5.53 20.62
CA ALA A 274 -12.33 4.60 21.72
C ALA A 274 -13.61 4.96 22.49
N GLY A 275 -14.17 6.16 22.25
CA GLY A 275 -15.35 6.65 22.95
C GLY A 275 -16.64 5.98 22.47
N PRO A 276 -17.72 6.04 23.28
CA PRO A 276 -19.02 5.55 22.86
C PRO A 276 -19.55 6.29 21.61
N LEU A 277 -20.25 5.56 20.74
CA LEU A 277 -20.95 6.10 19.58
C LEU A 277 -22.42 6.36 19.89
N THR A 278 -22.79 7.64 19.91
CA THR A 278 -24.18 8.07 19.92
C THR A 278 -24.65 8.31 18.50
N VAL A 279 -25.88 7.88 18.18
CA VAL A 279 -26.50 8.17 16.89
C VAL A 279 -26.72 9.67 16.77
N PRO A 280 -26.14 10.38 15.79
CA PRO A 280 -26.33 11.81 15.62
C PRO A 280 -27.82 12.15 15.44
N ASN A 281 -28.32 13.19 16.09
CA ASN A 281 -29.73 13.61 15.94
C ASN A 281 -30.04 14.06 14.51
N LEU A 282 -31.29 13.87 14.08
CA LEU A 282 -31.79 14.48 12.86
C LEU A 282 -31.92 16.01 13.04
N PRO A 283 -31.78 16.82 11.97
CA PRO A 283 -32.05 18.25 12.03
C PRO A 283 -33.48 18.57 12.49
N ALA A 284 -33.68 19.76 13.05
CA ALA A 284 -35.00 20.19 13.54
C ALA A 284 -36.05 20.14 12.41
N GLY A 285 -37.23 19.58 12.71
CA GLY A 285 -38.32 19.41 11.73
C GLY A 285 -38.14 18.21 10.79
N VAL A 286 -37.14 17.36 10.99
CA VAL A 286 -36.93 16.13 10.22
C VAL A 286 -37.21 14.91 11.09
N THR A 287 -38.10 14.04 10.63
CA THR A 287 -38.43 12.78 11.31
C THR A 287 -38.37 11.63 10.33
N LEU A 288 -37.85 10.50 10.80
CA LEU A 288 -37.86 9.23 10.06
C LEU A 288 -38.48 8.18 10.97
N ALA A 289 -39.53 7.51 10.50
CA ALA A 289 -40.22 6.45 11.25
C ALA A 289 -39.26 5.29 11.61
N ARG A 290 -38.33 5.00 10.69
CA ARG A 290 -37.28 4.00 10.83
C ARG A 290 -35.95 4.57 10.37
N GLN A 291 -34.89 4.30 11.13
CA GLN A 291 -33.52 4.69 10.78
C GLN A 291 -32.62 3.46 10.81
N PHE A 292 -31.71 3.38 9.84
CA PHE A 292 -30.68 2.35 9.80
C PHE A 292 -29.31 3.01 9.74
N VAL A 293 -28.48 2.70 10.73
CA VAL A 293 -27.12 3.22 10.86
C VAL A 293 -26.15 2.06 10.97
N ARG A 294 -24.95 2.23 10.42
CA ARG A 294 -23.91 1.19 10.49
C ARG A 294 -22.68 1.72 11.20
N ALA A 295 -22.26 1.00 12.24
CA ALA A 295 -21.03 1.26 12.97
C ALA A 295 -19.94 0.27 12.57
N PHE A 296 -18.73 0.78 12.41
CA PHE A 296 -17.52 -0.02 12.33
C PHE A 296 -16.92 -0.23 13.71
N ALA A 297 -16.46 -1.45 13.95
CA ALA A 297 -15.70 -1.83 15.13
C ALA A 297 -14.41 -2.52 14.74
N VAL A 298 -13.30 -2.11 15.37
CA VAL A 298 -11.95 -2.60 15.11
C VAL A 298 -11.25 -2.89 16.41
N ASP A 299 -10.84 -4.14 16.62
CA ASP A 299 -9.80 -4.49 17.59
C ASP A 299 -8.44 -4.29 16.93
N LEU A 300 -7.74 -3.25 17.36
CA LEU A 300 -6.46 -2.79 16.81
C LEU A 300 -5.40 -3.91 16.76
N ASP A 301 -5.33 -4.74 17.80
CA ASP A 301 -4.34 -5.79 17.90
C ASP A 301 -4.57 -6.88 16.85
N TRP A 302 -5.81 -7.36 16.78
CA TRP A 302 -6.20 -8.35 15.78
C TRP A 302 -6.07 -7.80 14.36
N HIS A 303 -6.48 -6.55 14.15
CA HIS A 303 -6.50 -5.92 12.83
C HIS A 303 -5.10 -5.68 12.26
N LEU A 304 -4.14 -5.32 13.11
CA LEU A 304 -2.80 -4.91 12.66
C LEU A 304 -1.72 -5.97 12.86
N ARG A 305 -1.78 -6.77 13.94
CA ARG A 305 -0.73 -7.78 14.25
C ARG A 305 -1.06 -9.17 13.72
N GLY A 306 -2.32 -9.43 13.40
CA GLY A 306 -2.84 -10.73 13.02
C GLY A 306 -3.11 -11.65 14.22
N ASN A 307 -3.25 -12.95 13.96
CA ASN A 307 -3.50 -13.92 15.02
C ASN A 307 -2.21 -14.24 15.78
N ARG A 308 -2.06 -13.68 16.98
CA ARG A 308 -0.93 -13.92 17.88
C ARG A 308 -1.25 -14.88 19.02
N THR A 309 -2.34 -15.63 18.89
CA THR A 309 -2.77 -16.64 19.87
C THR A 309 -2.22 -18.02 19.50
N ALA A 310 -2.22 -18.93 20.47
CA ALA A 310 -1.74 -20.31 20.30
C ALA A 310 -2.72 -21.23 19.55
N SER A 311 -3.87 -20.71 19.11
CA SER A 311 -4.88 -21.48 18.38
C SER A 311 -5.40 -20.72 17.15
N ALA A 312 -6.00 -21.45 16.21
CA ALA A 312 -6.65 -20.83 15.08
C ALA A 312 -7.90 -20.07 15.54
N VAL A 313 -8.08 -18.83 15.08
CA VAL A 313 -9.26 -18.01 15.37
C VAL A 313 -9.83 -17.47 14.06
N ASN A 314 -11.15 -17.59 13.87
CA ASN A 314 -11.84 -17.18 12.64
C ASN A 314 -11.23 -17.74 11.34
N GLY A 315 -10.71 -18.97 11.37
CA GLY A 315 -10.04 -19.60 10.22
C GLY A 315 -8.66 -19.01 9.90
N ILE A 316 -8.12 -18.15 10.76
CA ILE A 316 -6.75 -17.63 10.70
C ILE A 316 -5.87 -18.55 11.57
N PRO A 317 -4.81 -19.17 11.01
CA PRO A 317 -3.87 -20.00 11.78
C PRO A 317 -3.26 -19.26 12.97
N ALA A 318 -2.84 -20.02 13.99
CA ALA A 318 -2.06 -19.51 15.12
C ALA A 318 -0.69 -19.00 14.66
N ASP A 319 -0.04 -18.14 15.47
CA ASP A 319 1.39 -17.90 15.29
C ASP A 319 2.23 -19.03 15.91
N ASP A 320 3.54 -18.97 15.71
CA ASP A 320 4.48 -20.00 16.20
C ASP A 320 4.84 -19.91 17.69
N GLN A 321 4.31 -18.91 18.40
CA GLN A 321 4.55 -18.61 19.82
C GLN A 321 6.04 -18.50 20.20
N LYS A 322 6.94 -18.18 19.25
CA LYS A 322 8.38 -18.03 19.51
C LYS A 322 8.75 -16.69 20.13
N ILE A 323 7.95 -15.65 19.88
CA ILE A 323 8.09 -14.35 20.52
C ILE A 323 7.09 -14.25 21.68
N PRO A 324 7.56 -14.05 22.94
CA PRO A 324 6.67 -13.85 24.08
C PRO A 324 5.68 -12.70 23.89
N ALA A 325 4.48 -12.83 24.46
CA ALA A 325 3.38 -11.89 24.26
C ALA A 325 3.73 -10.44 24.67
N ASP A 326 4.53 -10.25 25.72
CA ASP A 326 5.02 -8.95 26.19
C ASP A 326 6.06 -8.31 25.25
N LEU A 327 6.70 -9.12 24.40
CA LEU A 327 7.74 -8.69 23.47
C LEU A 327 7.24 -8.57 22.02
N GLN A 328 5.97 -8.88 21.75
CA GLN A 328 5.37 -8.71 20.44
C GLN A 328 5.37 -7.23 20.01
N PRO A 329 5.32 -6.94 18.69
CA PRO A 329 5.20 -5.57 18.19
C PRO A 329 4.05 -4.82 18.86
N GLN A 330 4.29 -3.54 19.15
CA GLN A 330 3.32 -2.68 19.84
C GLN A 330 2.45 -1.95 18.82
N VAL A 331 1.14 -2.02 18.98
CA VAL A 331 0.23 -1.21 18.17
C VAL A 331 0.21 0.22 18.70
N ARG A 332 0.46 1.18 17.82
CA ARG A 332 0.48 2.61 18.12
C ARG A 332 -0.75 3.26 17.53
N ASP A 333 -1.56 3.89 18.37
CA ASP A 333 -2.76 4.62 17.96
C ASP A 333 -2.57 6.14 18.12
N GLY A 334 -3.38 6.91 17.39
CA GLY A 334 -3.30 8.37 17.42
C GLY A 334 -2.04 8.93 16.75
N VAL A 335 -1.43 8.17 15.85
CA VAL A 335 -0.21 8.55 15.11
C VAL A 335 -0.56 9.11 13.74
N THR A 336 0.37 9.82 13.11
CA THR A 336 0.26 10.19 11.70
C THR A 336 0.95 9.13 10.87
N VAL A 337 0.23 8.60 9.87
CA VAL A 337 0.79 7.84 8.76
C VAL A 337 0.45 8.59 7.48
N ASP A 338 1.47 9.04 6.76
CA ASP A 338 1.35 9.67 5.45
C ASP A 338 1.94 8.73 4.39
N TYR A 339 1.12 8.37 3.41
CA TYR A 339 1.50 7.44 2.36
C TYR A 339 2.10 8.21 1.18
N LEU A 340 3.25 7.73 0.69
CA LEU A 340 4.05 8.38 -0.35
C LEU A 340 4.03 7.49 -1.59
N ALA A 341 3.41 7.96 -2.68
CA ALA A 341 3.10 7.13 -3.85
C ALA A 341 4.28 6.86 -4.79
N ASP A 342 5.36 7.62 -4.66
CA ASP A 342 6.53 7.52 -5.53
C ASP A 342 7.82 7.94 -4.82
N GLY A 343 8.92 7.85 -5.57
CA GLY A 343 10.26 8.11 -5.09
C GLY A 343 10.57 9.58 -4.76
N PRO A 344 10.20 10.57 -5.60
CA PRO A 344 10.38 11.99 -5.27
C PRO A 344 9.68 12.40 -3.97
N ASP A 345 8.42 12.00 -3.75
CA ASP A 345 7.72 12.30 -2.50
C ASP A 345 8.34 11.57 -1.30
N MET A 346 8.79 10.32 -1.50
CA MET A 346 9.51 9.56 -0.48
C MET A 346 10.81 10.26 -0.05
N LEU A 347 11.65 10.66 -1.01
CA LEU A 347 12.91 11.36 -0.74
C LEU A 347 12.69 12.76 -0.17
N ALA A 348 11.65 13.48 -0.61
CA ALA A 348 11.31 14.79 -0.08
C ALA A 348 10.80 14.71 1.37
N ALA A 349 10.02 13.68 1.71
CA ALA A 349 9.63 13.42 3.10
C ALA A 349 10.85 13.11 3.96
N ALA A 350 11.78 12.28 3.47
CA ALA A 350 13.02 11.98 4.19
C ALA A 350 13.87 13.24 4.41
N SER A 351 13.84 14.18 3.45
CA SER A 351 14.49 15.48 3.57
C SER A 351 13.84 16.37 4.62
N GLN A 352 12.50 16.37 4.73
CA GLN A 352 11.81 17.03 5.83
C GLN A 352 12.20 16.45 7.18
N THR A 353 12.17 15.12 7.31
CA THR A 353 12.56 14.42 8.53
C THR A 353 14.00 14.74 8.93
N ALA A 354 14.92 14.74 7.96
CA ALA A 354 16.32 15.08 8.19
C ALA A 354 16.53 16.56 8.56
N GLY A 355 15.80 17.46 7.90
CA GLY A 355 15.87 18.90 8.13
C GLY A 355 15.49 19.32 9.55
N ARG A 356 14.75 18.50 10.30
CA ARG A 356 14.43 18.71 11.72
C ARG A 356 15.68 18.82 12.61
N MET A 357 16.81 18.28 12.15
CA MET A 357 18.07 18.37 12.89
C MET A 357 18.72 19.76 12.86
N MET A 358 18.34 20.62 11.90
CA MET A 358 18.84 21.99 11.86
C MET A 358 18.27 22.79 13.04
N GLY A 359 19.15 23.19 13.97
CA GLY A 359 18.76 23.92 15.18
C GLY A 359 18.10 23.05 16.26
N ALA A 360 18.20 21.71 16.15
CA ALA A 360 17.70 20.83 17.19
C ALA A 360 18.45 21.05 18.51
N GLY A 361 17.69 21.06 19.63
CA GLY A 361 18.26 21.20 20.96
C GLY A 361 19.11 20.00 21.39
N ALA A 362 19.81 20.15 22.51
CA ALA A 362 20.62 19.08 23.09
C ALA A 362 19.80 17.79 23.31
N GLY A 363 20.40 16.63 23.03
CA GLY A 363 19.76 15.32 23.21
C GLY A 363 18.94 14.82 22.02
N ALA A 364 18.86 15.57 20.92
CA ALA A 364 18.28 15.10 19.66
C ALA A 364 19.07 13.91 19.07
N LEU A 365 18.36 13.04 18.34
CA LEU A 365 18.90 11.81 17.77
C LEU A 365 18.49 11.65 16.31
N MET A 366 19.33 10.97 15.53
CA MET A 366 19.13 10.74 14.10
C MET A 366 19.79 9.44 13.68
N PHE A 367 19.13 8.69 12.79
CA PHE A 367 19.65 7.45 12.21
C PHE A 367 19.23 7.33 10.75
N ALA A 368 20.12 6.80 9.92
CA ALA A 368 19.81 6.46 8.53
C ALA A 368 20.21 5.02 8.20
N VAL A 369 19.30 4.28 7.60
CA VAL A 369 19.52 2.92 7.11
C VAL A 369 19.16 2.92 5.63
N SER A 370 19.97 2.30 4.80
CA SER A 370 19.62 2.04 3.41
C SER A 370 20.52 0.94 2.86
N PRO A 371 20.11 0.14 1.84
CA PRO A 371 21.02 -0.81 1.23
C PRO A 371 22.33 -0.17 0.74
N THR A 372 22.26 1.10 0.33
CA THR A 372 23.39 1.94 -0.10
C THR A 372 23.07 3.43 0.11
N PHE A 373 24.11 4.25 0.31
CA PHE A 373 24.03 5.71 0.27
C PHE A 373 24.88 6.21 -0.89
N GLU A 374 24.23 6.59 -1.99
CA GLU A 374 24.88 7.27 -3.11
C GLU A 374 25.07 8.76 -2.74
N PRO A 375 26.23 9.37 -3.04
CA PRO A 375 26.42 10.80 -2.80
C PRO A 375 25.62 11.66 -3.79
N GLY A 376 25.14 12.82 -3.32
CA GLY A 376 24.51 13.82 -4.18
C GLY A 376 23.12 13.39 -4.67
N VAL A 377 22.39 12.65 -3.85
CA VAL A 377 20.95 12.40 -4.06
C VAL A 377 20.21 13.71 -3.78
N GLY A 378 20.12 14.57 -4.79
CA GLY A 378 19.43 15.84 -4.66
C GLY A 378 17.93 15.65 -4.49
N THR A 379 17.34 16.27 -3.46
CA THR A 379 15.93 16.10 -3.08
C THR A 379 15.18 17.44 -3.01
N ALA A 380 13.84 17.39 -3.04
CA ALA A 380 13.01 18.55 -2.73
C ALA A 380 12.83 18.71 -1.21
N ALA A 381 12.49 19.91 -0.76
CA ALA A 381 12.32 20.20 0.66
C ALA A 381 11.03 19.61 1.26
N ALA A 382 10.03 19.26 0.43
CA ALA A 382 8.72 18.79 0.89
C ALA A 382 8.02 17.94 -0.20
N PRO A 383 7.23 16.91 0.17
CA PRO A 383 6.38 16.16 -0.77
C PRO A 383 5.30 17.01 -1.45
N GLY A 384 4.69 16.46 -2.50
CA GLY A 384 3.59 17.04 -3.25
C GLY A 384 4.06 17.71 -4.55
N ALA A 385 3.23 18.56 -5.14
CA ALA A 385 3.50 19.16 -6.46
C ALA A 385 4.88 19.86 -6.55
N GLY A 386 5.40 20.39 -5.45
CA GLY A 386 6.73 21.00 -5.36
C GLY A 386 7.91 20.03 -5.41
N ALA A 387 7.71 18.72 -5.22
CA ALA A 387 8.71 17.67 -5.41
C ALA A 387 8.74 17.11 -6.83
N HIS A 388 7.76 17.47 -7.67
CA HIS A 388 7.52 16.88 -8.98
C HIS A 388 7.79 17.85 -10.13
N TRP A 389 7.99 17.30 -11.31
CA TRP A 389 8.00 18.07 -12.55
C TRP A 389 6.62 18.69 -12.81
N PRO A 390 6.51 19.94 -13.31
CA PRO A 390 7.58 20.85 -13.71
C PRO A 390 8.03 21.82 -12.61
N ALA A 391 7.66 21.63 -11.35
CA ALA A 391 8.10 22.53 -10.27
C ALA A 391 9.56 22.26 -9.88
N PHE A 392 9.97 21.00 -9.81
CA PHE A 392 11.29 20.58 -9.37
C PHE A 392 12.10 19.90 -10.48
N PRO A 393 13.41 20.19 -10.59
CA PRO A 393 14.16 21.23 -9.88
C PRO A 393 13.82 22.62 -10.43
N GLY A 394 13.99 23.66 -9.62
CA GLY A 394 13.77 25.04 -10.04
C GLY A 394 14.93 25.62 -10.88
N PRO A 395 14.77 26.83 -11.44
CA PRO A 395 13.50 27.55 -11.57
C PRO A 395 12.62 26.93 -12.68
N ASN A 396 11.31 26.97 -12.48
CA ASN A 396 10.36 26.67 -13.56
C ASN A 396 10.20 27.90 -14.46
N THR A 397 10.80 27.85 -15.65
CA THR A 397 10.77 28.93 -16.65
C THR A 397 9.43 29.07 -17.39
N ASN A 398 8.50 28.13 -17.19
CA ASN A 398 7.23 28.02 -17.93
C ASN A 398 7.40 27.95 -19.46
N ALA A 399 8.60 27.61 -19.95
CA ALA A 399 8.90 27.56 -21.37
C ALA A 399 8.38 26.27 -22.02
N GLY A 400 7.77 26.42 -23.20
CA GLY A 400 7.29 25.35 -24.08
C GLY A 400 8.05 25.29 -25.40
N PHE A 401 7.76 24.28 -26.22
CA PHE A 401 8.29 24.24 -27.59
C PHE A 401 7.69 25.32 -28.48
N GLY A 402 8.49 25.84 -29.42
CA GLY A 402 7.99 26.53 -30.59
C GLY A 402 7.20 25.60 -31.55
N ALA A 403 6.41 26.19 -32.44
CA ALA A 403 5.69 25.44 -33.47
C ALA A 403 6.66 24.76 -34.46
N GLY A 404 6.32 23.56 -34.95
CA GLY A 404 7.00 22.96 -36.12
C GLY A 404 8.45 22.46 -35.94
N MET A 405 8.86 22.06 -34.74
CA MET A 405 10.26 21.65 -34.50
C MET A 405 10.71 20.39 -35.29
N ALA A 406 11.74 20.55 -36.11
CA ALA A 406 12.45 19.48 -36.82
C ALA A 406 13.40 18.69 -35.87
N PRO A 407 13.94 17.53 -36.30
CA PRO A 407 15.01 16.85 -35.58
C PRO A 407 16.23 17.76 -35.36
N PRO A 408 16.99 17.59 -34.27
CA PRO A 408 18.17 18.42 -34.00
C PRO A 408 19.26 18.16 -35.03
N ALA A 409 19.71 19.21 -35.73
CA ALA A 409 20.90 19.17 -36.57
C ALA A 409 22.14 19.57 -35.74
N GLY A 410 23.30 18.94 -35.98
CA GLY A 410 24.55 19.34 -35.32
C GLY A 410 24.76 18.79 -33.90
N VAL A 411 24.10 17.69 -33.53
CA VAL A 411 24.44 16.98 -32.28
C VAL A 411 25.81 16.32 -32.42
N THR A 412 26.67 16.49 -31.41
CA THR A 412 28.03 15.90 -31.38
C THR A 412 28.19 14.95 -30.20
N ALA A 413 29.07 13.95 -30.33
CA ALA A 413 29.42 13.02 -29.27
C ALA A 413 30.94 12.88 -29.13
N ALA A 414 31.47 12.78 -27.90
CA ALA A 414 32.88 12.58 -27.63
C ALA A 414 33.11 11.78 -26.33
N TRP A 415 34.17 10.97 -26.28
CA TRP A 415 34.56 10.22 -25.07
C TRP A 415 34.99 11.16 -23.93
N SER A 416 34.67 10.87 -22.67
CA SER A 416 35.02 11.72 -21.51
C SER A 416 36.37 11.43 -20.84
N GLY A 417 37.20 10.55 -21.43
CA GLY A 417 38.40 10.01 -20.80
C GLY A 417 38.16 8.77 -19.91
N THR A 418 36.89 8.35 -19.78
CA THR A 418 36.43 7.06 -19.22
C THR A 418 35.63 6.32 -20.31
N ASN A 419 34.90 5.26 -19.93
CA ASN A 419 33.96 4.57 -20.82
C ASN A 419 32.68 5.39 -21.11
N ASP A 420 32.59 6.65 -20.67
CA ASP A 420 31.40 7.50 -20.82
C ASP A 420 31.49 8.43 -22.04
N VAL A 421 30.33 8.88 -22.53
CA VAL A 421 30.21 9.73 -23.73
C VAL A 421 29.47 11.01 -23.37
N VAL A 422 30.03 12.16 -23.75
CA VAL A 422 29.36 13.46 -23.66
C VAL A 422 28.65 13.75 -24.97
N VAL A 423 27.33 13.90 -24.92
CA VAL A 423 26.48 14.29 -26.06
C VAL A 423 26.15 15.77 -25.92
N ALA A 424 26.49 16.58 -26.92
CA ALA A 424 26.18 18.01 -26.95
C ALA A 424 25.08 18.31 -27.98
N ILE A 425 23.98 18.87 -27.51
CA ILE A 425 22.85 19.33 -28.33
C ILE A 425 23.02 20.84 -28.54
N PRO A 426 22.81 21.37 -29.75
CA PRO A 426 22.97 22.79 -30.04
C PRO A 426 22.19 23.71 -29.09
N ALA A 427 22.74 24.90 -28.86
CA ALA A 427 22.08 25.94 -28.08
C ALA A 427 20.67 26.24 -28.61
N ASP A 428 19.76 26.53 -27.69
CA ASP A 428 18.37 26.95 -27.96
C ASP A 428 17.50 25.94 -28.74
N PHE A 429 17.99 24.72 -29.02
CA PHE A 429 17.15 23.65 -29.57
C PHE A 429 16.09 23.19 -28.56
N ALA A 430 16.49 23.01 -27.30
CA ALA A 430 15.59 22.70 -26.20
C ALA A 430 15.12 23.99 -25.52
N PRO A 431 13.82 24.15 -25.20
CA PRO A 431 13.33 25.31 -24.45
C PRO A 431 14.09 25.46 -23.12
N SER A 432 14.39 26.70 -22.72
CA SER A 432 15.07 26.98 -21.45
C SER A 432 14.35 26.30 -20.28
N GLY A 433 15.09 25.60 -19.44
CA GLY A 433 14.56 24.85 -18.31
C GLY A 433 13.93 23.50 -18.66
N ALA A 434 13.88 23.07 -19.92
CA ALA A 434 13.38 21.75 -20.32
C ALA A 434 14.32 20.62 -19.87
N THR A 435 13.75 19.47 -19.51
CA THR A 435 14.56 18.27 -19.24
C THR A 435 14.89 17.59 -20.56
N VAL A 436 16.16 17.24 -20.72
CA VAL A 436 16.70 16.52 -21.88
C VAL A 436 17.15 15.14 -21.42
N ARG A 437 16.70 14.09 -22.11
CA ARG A 437 17.05 12.69 -21.85
C ARG A 437 17.60 12.05 -23.11
N VAL A 438 18.75 11.39 -23.00
CA VAL A 438 19.40 10.62 -24.07
C VAL A 438 19.43 9.16 -23.65
N PHE A 439 18.65 8.30 -24.31
CA PHE A 439 18.68 6.86 -24.09
C PHE A 439 19.60 6.22 -25.14
N ALA A 440 20.76 5.70 -24.72
CA ALA A 440 21.60 4.92 -25.61
C ALA A 440 20.89 3.61 -25.98
N GLN A 441 20.89 3.28 -27.27
CA GLN A 441 20.42 2.00 -27.77
C GLN A 441 21.59 1.03 -27.79
N ARG A 442 21.46 -0.09 -27.07
CA ARG A 442 22.44 -1.18 -27.06
C ARG A 442 21.85 -2.43 -27.68
N PHE A 443 22.66 -3.14 -28.45
CA PHE A 443 22.33 -4.47 -28.94
C PHE A 443 22.91 -5.49 -27.95
N GLN A 444 22.06 -6.20 -27.23
CA GLN A 444 22.51 -7.10 -26.18
C GLN A 444 21.60 -8.32 -26.10
N LEU A 445 22.21 -9.50 -26.01
CA LEU A 445 21.54 -10.74 -25.61
C LEU A 445 21.43 -10.76 -24.08
N ILE A 446 20.23 -10.91 -23.52
CA ILE A 446 20.07 -11.09 -22.07
C ILE A 446 19.74 -12.56 -21.78
N GLN A 447 20.78 -13.37 -21.64
CA GLN A 447 20.66 -14.81 -21.38
C GLN A 447 19.81 -15.14 -20.15
N ALA A 448 19.88 -14.32 -19.09
CA ALA A 448 19.09 -14.51 -17.88
C ALA A 448 17.57 -14.58 -18.12
N ILE A 449 17.08 -13.89 -19.16
CA ILE A 449 15.66 -13.83 -19.53
C ILE A 449 15.38 -14.34 -20.95
N GLY A 450 16.35 -15.00 -21.59
CA GLY A 450 16.20 -15.68 -22.88
C GLY A 450 15.70 -14.81 -24.03
N GLU A 451 15.91 -13.49 -23.98
CA GLU A 451 15.56 -12.59 -25.08
C GLU A 451 16.75 -12.48 -26.04
N GLU A 452 16.50 -12.80 -27.32
CA GLU A 452 17.45 -12.65 -28.43
C GLU A 452 17.92 -11.20 -28.61
N LEU A 453 18.93 -11.01 -29.48
CA LEU A 453 19.58 -9.73 -29.72
C LEU A 453 18.56 -8.66 -30.18
N SER A 454 18.19 -7.77 -29.27
CA SER A 454 17.24 -6.68 -29.50
C SER A 454 17.81 -5.35 -29.01
N PHE A 455 17.26 -4.25 -29.54
CA PHE A 455 17.63 -2.90 -29.14
C PHE A 455 17.03 -2.59 -27.76
N LEU A 456 17.89 -2.50 -26.75
CA LEU A 456 17.51 -2.06 -25.41
C LEU A 456 17.84 -0.58 -25.24
N ARG A 457 16.92 0.16 -24.60
CA ARG A 457 17.21 1.50 -24.09
C ARG A 457 17.92 1.38 -22.75
N ALA A 458 19.22 1.66 -22.72
CA ALA A 458 19.98 1.79 -21.49
C ALA A 458 19.54 3.03 -20.67
N ASP A 459 19.97 3.14 -19.41
CA ASP A 459 19.57 4.23 -18.51
C ASP A 459 19.92 5.64 -19.02
N GLY A 460 20.98 5.71 -19.82
CA GLY A 460 21.29 6.89 -20.62
C GLY A 460 21.90 8.03 -19.82
N GLY A 461 21.67 9.25 -20.29
CA GLY A 461 22.07 10.50 -19.64
C GLY A 461 20.92 11.50 -19.59
N ALA A 462 20.95 12.41 -18.62
CA ALA A 462 19.94 13.46 -18.46
C ALA A 462 20.61 14.82 -18.21
N ALA A 463 19.96 15.90 -18.66
CA ALA A 463 20.37 17.27 -18.37
C ALA A 463 19.17 18.24 -18.34
N ILE A 464 19.41 19.49 -17.98
CA ILE A 464 18.43 20.59 -18.06
C ILE A 464 18.96 21.64 -19.02
N ALA A 465 18.14 22.07 -19.97
CA ALA A 465 18.51 23.08 -20.95
C ALA A 465 18.60 24.48 -20.34
N ALA A 466 19.56 25.28 -20.80
CA ALA A 466 19.70 26.68 -20.46
C ALA A 466 19.72 27.52 -21.75
N ALA A 467 19.04 28.68 -21.72
CA ALA A 467 18.99 29.58 -22.88
C ALA A 467 20.41 30.02 -23.31
N GLY A 468 20.64 30.10 -24.62
CA GLY A 468 21.89 30.53 -25.24
C GLY A 468 23.06 29.54 -25.11
N SER A 469 22.87 28.38 -24.49
CA SER A 469 23.94 27.41 -24.21
C SER A 469 23.63 26.03 -24.79
N PRO A 470 24.63 25.34 -25.38
CA PRO A 470 24.48 23.94 -25.76
C PRO A 470 24.15 23.06 -24.55
N VAL A 471 23.26 22.09 -24.72
CA VAL A 471 22.94 21.13 -23.65
C VAL A 471 23.93 19.99 -23.71
N GLN A 472 24.76 19.85 -22.67
CA GLN A 472 25.69 18.73 -22.54
C GLN A 472 25.10 17.64 -21.65
N VAL A 473 25.06 16.41 -22.17
CA VAL A 473 24.49 15.24 -21.50
C VAL A 473 25.58 14.19 -21.34
N LEU A 474 25.90 13.82 -20.10
CA LEU A 474 26.80 12.70 -19.83
C LEU A 474 26.03 11.38 -19.91
N VAL A 475 26.33 10.58 -20.91
CA VAL A 475 25.78 9.23 -21.09
C VAL A 475 26.79 8.23 -20.54
N ARG A 476 26.45 7.60 -19.42
CA ARG A 476 27.36 6.66 -18.74
C ARG A 476 27.43 5.33 -19.47
N ASN A 477 28.65 4.87 -19.74
CA ASN A 477 29.00 3.60 -20.39
C ASN A 477 27.96 3.10 -21.43
N PRO A 478 27.70 3.85 -22.53
CA PRO A 478 26.61 3.54 -23.46
C PRO A 478 26.77 2.19 -24.18
N PHE A 479 27.98 1.63 -24.21
CA PHE A 479 28.28 0.34 -24.82
C PHE A 479 28.36 -0.82 -23.82
N GLY A 480 28.25 -0.56 -22.51
CA GLY A 480 28.36 -1.60 -21.48
C GLY A 480 29.74 -2.26 -21.42
N LEU A 481 30.81 -1.51 -21.71
CA LEU A 481 32.19 -1.99 -21.69
C LEU A 481 32.61 -2.38 -20.27
N LYS A 482 33.28 -3.53 -20.14
CA LYS A 482 33.91 -3.97 -18.89
C LYS A 482 35.23 -3.23 -18.67
N PRO A 483 35.77 -3.21 -17.43
CA PRO A 483 37.10 -2.68 -17.18
C PRO A 483 38.15 -3.35 -18.08
N GLY A 484 38.88 -2.55 -18.85
CA GLY A 484 39.92 -3.02 -19.78
C GLY A 484 39.45 -3.31 -21.21
N ASP A 485 38.14 -3.31 -21.49
CA ASP A 485 37.65 -3.45 -22.86
C ASP A 485 38.07 -2.25 -23.73
N PRO A 486 38.51 -2.46 -24.99
CA PRO A 486 38.91 -1.36 -25.86
C PRO A 486 37.71 -0.50 -26.28
N LEU A 487 37.92 0.81 -26.40
CA LEU A 487 36.91 1.73 -26.93
C LEU A 487 36.66 1.44 -28.43
N PRO A 488 35.40 1.37 -28.89
CA PRO A 488 35.08 1.24 -30.31
C PRO A 488 35.69 2.36 -31.17
N SER A 489 36.29 2.00 -32.31
CA SER A 489 36.88 2.95 -33.27
C SER A 489 36.64 2.51 -34.72
N PRO A 490 35.87 3.27 -35.54
CA PRO A 490 35.13 4.46 -35.14
C PRO A 490 33.97 4.11 -34.19
N GLY A 491 33.78 4.90 -33.15
CA GLY A 491 32.61 4.77 -32.26
C GLY A 491 31.39 5.44 -32.88
N THR A 492 30.23 4.77 -32.86
CA THR A 492 28.94 5.38 -33.24
C THR A 492 27.95 5.18 -32.11
N LEU A 493 27.44 6.28 -31.55
CA LEU A 493 26.35 6.26 -30.58
C LEU A 493 25.02 6.24 -31.34
N VAL A 494 24.20 5.21 -31.12
CA VAL A 494 22.78 5.20 -31.51
C VAL A 494 21.96 5.53 -30.27
N TYR A 495 21.07 6.52 -30.36
CA TYR A 495 20.33 7.00 -29.20
C TYR A 495 18.93 7.52 -29.53
N ASP A 496 18.05 7.48 -28.53
CA ASP A 496 16.78 8.20 -28.55
C ASP A 496 16.92 9.49 -27.73
N LEU A 497 16.51 10.61 -28.33
CA LEU A 497 16.45 11.90 -27.66
C LEU A 497 15.02 12.20 -27.23
N VAL A 498 14.82 12.53 -25.96
CA VAL A 498 13.54 13.00 -25.42
C VAL A 498 13.74 14.36 -24.78
N ILE A 499 12.87 15.31 -25.09
CA ILE A 499 12.87 16.62 -24.46
C ILE A 499 11.47 16.86 -23.89
N ALA A 500 11.41 17.07 -22.57
CA ALA A 500 10.20 17.41 -21.83
C ALA A 500 10.26 18.90 -21.43
N PRO A 501 9.43 19.77 -22.03
CA PRO A 501 9.38 21.18 -21.68
C PRO A 501 8.67 21.39 -20.34
N ARG A 502 8.86 22.57 -19.74
CA ARG A 502 8.12 22.94 -18.51
C ARG A 502 6.62 23.02 -18.76
N THR A 503 6.25 23.40 -19.98
CA THR A 503 4.86 23.56 -20.40
C THR A 503 4.63 22.89 -21.75
N GLY A 504 3.56 22.10 -21.84
CA GLY A 504 3.19 21.36 -23.05
C GLY A 504 3.69 19.92 -23.06
N ARG A 505 3.56 19.26 -24.22
CA ARG A 505 3.90 17.85 -24.40
C ARG A 505 5.38 17.64 -24.69
N ARG A 506 5.94 16.53 -24.23
CA ARG A 506 7.29 16.10 -24.61
C ARG A 506 7.40 15.80 -26.11
N ARG A 507 8.61 15.86 -26.65
CA ARG A 507 8.95 15.38 -28.00
C ARG A 507 10.03 14.30 -27.90
N MET A 508 10.01 13.36 -28.84
CA MET A 508 10.98 12.26 -28.93
C MET A 508 11.44 12.10 -30.37
N TRP A 509 12.76 11.94 -30.55
CA TRP A 509 13.39 11.53 -31.80
C TRP A 509 14.14 10.23 -31.55
N ALA A 510 13.68 9.15 -32.17
CA ALA A 510 14.26 7.83 -31.98
C ALA A 510 15.42 7.57 -32.96
N ALA A 511 16.29 6.63 -32.61
CA ALA A 511 17.36 6.06 -33.45
C ALA A 511 18.25 7.11 -34.13
N GLN A 512 18.54 8.21 -33.44
CA GLN A 512 19.51 9.20 -33.86
C GLN A 512 20.93 8.62 -33.79
N ARG A 513 21.84 9.12 -34.63
CA ARG A 513 23.22 8.60 -34.73
C ARG A 513 24.21 9.75 -34.61
N ALA A 514 25.22 9.58 -33.76
CA ALA A 514 26.33 10.49 -33.64
C ALA A 514 27.65 9.72 -33.68
N VAL A 515 28.60 10.19 -34.50
CA VAL A 515 29.97 9.67 -34.48
C VAL A 515 30.65 10.18 -33.21
N ILE A 516 31.32 9.27 -32.49
CA ILE A 516 32.00 9.58 -31.24
C ILE A 516 33.44 9.98 -31.55
N ALA A 517 33.78 11.23 -31.26
CA ALA A 517 35.15 11.73 -31.36
C ALA A 517 36.04 11.14 -30.25
N ALA A 518 37.35 11.05 -30.51
CA ALA A 518 38.33 10.37 -29.65
C ALA A 518 38.44 10.91 -28.20
N GLY A 519 38.00 12.15 -27.92
CA GLY A 519 38.03 12.75 -26.58
C GLY A 519 39.43 13.19 -26.11
N PRO A 520 39.61 13.52 -24.82
CA PRO A 520 38.59 13.54 -23.78
C PRO A 520 37.76 14.84 -23.77
N ALA A 521 36.44 14.73 -23.81
CA ALA A 521 35.52 15.80 -23.47
C ALA A 521 35.36 15.91 -21.95
N ALA A 522 35.29 17.13 -21.43
CA ALA A 522 35.02 17.33 -20.01
C ALA A 522 33.60 16.84 -19.65
N ALA A 523 33.47 16.13 -18.54
CA ALA A 523 32.15 15.77 -18.01
C ALA A 523 31.37 17.04 -17.62
N PRO A 524 30.13 17.22 -18.08
CA PRO A 524 29.32 18.37 -17.71
C PRO A 524 28.98 18.36 -16.22
N ALA A 525 28.72 19.54 -15.66
CA ALA A 525 28.16 19.66 -14.33
C ALA A 525 26.81 18.93 -14.25
N ASP A 526 26.56 18.25 -13.13
CA ASP A 526 25.31 17.54 -12.91
C ASP A 526 24.20 18.52 -12.52
N PRO A 527 23.19 18.76 -13.39
CA PRO A 527 22.13 19.72 -13.11
C PRO A 527 21.13 19.21 -12.04
N PHE A 528 21.26 17.96 -11.61
CA PHE A 528 20.40 17.36 -10.58
C PHE A 528 21.09 17.26 -9.23
N ALA A 529 22.37 17.67 -9.13
CA ALA A 529 23.10 17.78 -7.87
C ALA A 529 22.53 18.92 -7.03
N ALA A 530 21.44 18.64 -6.30
CA ALA A 530 21.00 19.48 -5.19
C ALA A 530 21.74 19.05 -3.90
N GLY A 531 21.60 19.84 -2.83
CA GLY A 531 22.14 19.46 -1.52
C GLY A 531 21.54 18.14 -1.04
N ASP A 532 22.40 17.17 -0.76
CA ASP A 532 22.00 15.90 -0.16
C ASP A 532 21.80 16.12 1.35
N PRO A 533 20.57 15.96 1.88
CA PRO A 533 20.26 16.25 3.28
C PRO A 533 20.97 15.32 4.27
N LEU A 534 21.49 14.17 3.82
CA LEU A 534 22.23 13.23 4.67
C LEU A 534 23.75 13.37 4.52
N ALA A 535 24.24 14.24 3.62
CA ALA A 535 25.69 14.44 3.44
C ALA A 535 26.38 14.94 4.72
N ALA A 536 25.70 15.79 5.50
CA ALA A 536 26.23 16.32 6.76
C ALA A 536 26.06 15.36 7.95
N TRP A 537 25.33 14.25 7.78
CA TRP A 537 25.11 13.29 8.85
C TRP A 537 26.37 12.44 9.05
N PRO A 538 26.83 12.22 10.29
CA PRO A 538 27.95 11.34 10.58
C PRO A 538 27.74 9.91 10.08
N ASP A 539 28.80 9.20 9.70
CA ASP A 539 28.66 7.82 9.21
C ASP A 539 28.42 6.80 10.33
N ASN A 540 28.73 7.11 11.59
CA ASN A 540 28.43 6.26 12.74
C ASN A 540 26.93 6.12 13.06
N ILE A 541 26.08 6.94 12.44
CA ILE A 541 24.62 6.83 12.52
C ILE A 541 24.00 6.29 11.22
N LYS A 542 24.84 5.72 10.33
CA LYS A 542 24.44 5.15 9.05
C LYS A 542 24.71 3.64 8.98
N SER A 543 23.84 2.91 8.29
CA SER A 543 24.00 1.47 8.04
C SER A 543 23.75 1.13 6.57
N ILE A 544 24.59 0.26 6.02
CA ILE A 544 24.49 -0.24 4.63
C ILE A 544 24.43 -1.76 4.56
N CYS A 545 23.91 -2.29 3.44
CA CYS A 545 23.85 -3.73 3.19
C CYS A 545 24.12 -4.03 1.71
N PRO A 546 25.36 -3.86 1.22
CA PRO A 546 25.69 -4.18 -0.16
C PRO A 546 25.63 -5.69 -0.37
N VAL A 547 24.83 -6.11 -1.36
CA VAL A 547 24.66 -7.51 -1.76
C VAL A 547 24.69 -7.60 -3.29
N PRO A 548 25.76 -8.16 -3.90
CA PRO A 548 25.93 -8.21 -5.36
C PRO A 548 24.79 -8.93 -6.09
N LEU A 549 24.19 -9.93 -5.45
CA LEU A 549 23.03 -10.65 -5.94
C LEU A 549 21.87 -9.71 -6.33
N PHE A 550 21.79 -8.52 -5.71
CA PHE A 550 20.79 -7.48 -5.97
C PHE A 550 21.38 -6.22 -6.62
N GLY A 551 22.54 -6.35 -7.26
CA GLY A 551 23.18 -5.27 -8.02
C GLY A 551 23.92 -4.25 -7.16
N LEU A 552 24.25 -4.58 -5.90
CA LEU A 552 25.02 -3.72 -5.00
C LEU A 552 26.42 -4.32 -4.76
N PRO A 553 27.49 -3.71 -5.30
CA PRO A 553 28.85 -4.23 -5.16
C PRO A 553 29.26 -4.39 -3.69
N ARG A 554 29.97 -5.48 -3.37
CA ARG A 554 30.54 -5.69 -2.02
C ARG A 554 31.55 -4.59 -1.72
N THR A 555 31.48 -4.09 -0.50
CA THR A 555 32.49 -3.19 0.08
C THR A 555 33.40 -3.90 1.08
N VAL A 556 33.12 -5.17 1.37
CA VAL A 556 33.83 -6.01 2.34
C VAL A 556 34.25 -7.29 1.66
N THR A 557 35.52 -7.66 1.82
CA THR A 557 36.07 -8.94 1.37
C THR A 557 35.87 -9.97 2.49
N PRO A 558 35.16 -11.08 2.27
CA PRO A 558 35.02 -12.12 3.28
C PRO A 558 36.41 -12.67 3.69
N PRO A 559 36.63 -12.96 4.99
CA PRO A 559 37.88 -13.55 5.46
C PRO A 559 38.06 -14.97 4.89
N GLY A 560 39.31 -15.39 4.69
CA GLY A 560 39.64 -16.74 4.20
C GLY A 560 39.50 -17.82 5.28
N GLY A 561 38.88 -18.96 4.93
CA GLY A 561 38.71 -20.13 5.80
C GLY A 561 37.26 -20.60 5.92
N SER A 562 37.05 -21.86 6.33
CA SER A 562 35.71 -22.42 6.54
C SER A 562 35.19 -22.06 7.94
N PRO A 563 33.99 -21.45 8.07
CA PRO A 563 33.41 -21.11 9.38
C PRO A 563 32.99 -22.36 10.15
N ALA A 564 33.22 -22.37 11.47
CA ALA A 564 32.88 -23.51 12.34
C ALA A 564 31.40 -23.51 12.77
N THR A 565 30.79 -22.34 12.90
CA THR A 565 29.37 -22.16 13.30
C THR A 565 28.65 -21.15 12.41
N ALA A 566 27.30 -21.10 12.50
CA ALA A 566 26.50 -20.10 11.78
C ALA A 566 26.73 -18.68 12.28
N ALA A 567 27.02 -18.53 13.56
CA ALA A 567 27.44 -17.26 14.12
C ALA A 567 28.78 -16.80 13.49
N ASP A 568 29.74 -17.71 13.31
CA ASP A 568 31.02 -17.38 12.67
C ASP A 568 30.84 -16.98 11.20
N LEU A 569 29.95 -17.68 10.49
CA LEU A 569 29.58 -17.35 9.11
C LEU A 569 28.91 -15.97 9.02
N ALA A 570 27.97 -15.67 9.93
CA ALA A 570 27.28 -14.38 9.96
C ALA A 570 28.24 -13.21 10.26
N ARG A 571 29.26 -13.44 11.10
CA ARG A 571 30.32 -12.47 11.38
C ARG A 571 31.29 -12.29 10.22
N ALA A 572 31.62 -13.35 9.49
CA ALA A 572 32.55 -13.26 8.35
C ALA A 572 32.09 -12.28 7.25
N LEU A 573 30.81 -11.93 7.21
CA LEU A 573 30.21 -11.00 6.24
C LEU A 573 29.91 -9.61 6.79
N MET A 574 30.28 -9.36 8.05
CA MET A 574 30.12 -8.08 8.70
C MET A 574 31.32 -7.15 8.42
N SER A 575 31.08 -5.86 8.54
CA SER A 575 32.12 -4.85 8.71
C SER A 575 31.59 -3.78 9.64
N GLU A 576 32.24 -3.63 10.79
CA GLU A 576 31.86 -2.66 11.82
C GLU A 576 32.45 -1.26 11.53
N THR A 577 33.05 -1.09 10.35
CA THR A 577 33.35 0.22 9.74
C THR A 577 32.11 1.10 9.68
N GLN A 578 32.31 2.42 9.56
CA GLN A 578 31.23 3.38 9.40
C GLN A 578 31.14 3.84 7.93
N PRO A 579 29.97 3.78 7.26
CA PRO A 579 28.68 3.23 7.71
C PRO A 579 28.68 1.73 8.02
N ARG A 580 27.93 1.32 9.06
CA ARG A 580 27.92 -0.05 9.60
C ARG A 580 27.38 -1.08 8.61
N GLN A 581 28.04 -2.22 8.52
CA GLN A 581 27.54 -3.45 7.88
C GLN A 581 27.41 -4.55 8.92
N GLY A 582 26.25 -4.63 9.58
CA GLY A 582 26.03 -5.60 10.66
C GLY A 582 26.00 -7.07 10.20
N PRO A 583 26.17 -8.04 11.12
CA PRO A 583 26.18 -9.48 10.84
C PRO A 583 24.97 -9.97 10.04
N ARG A 584 25.18 -10.86 9.07
CA ARG A 584 24.14 -11.37 8.15
C ARG A 584 24.55 -12.69 7.49
N MET A 585 23.57 -13.48 7.04
CA MET A 585 23.84 -14.71 6.27
C MET A 585 24.27 -14.41 4.82
N PRO A 586 24.96 -15.34 4.12
CA PRO A 586 25.25 -15.20 2.70
C PRO A 586 23.98 -14.94 1.89
N THR A 587 24.06 -13.99 0.95
CA THR A 587 22.95 -13.55 0.08
C THR A 587 21.77 -12.85 0.78
N MET A 588 21.78 -12.76 2.11
CA MET A 588 20.78 -12.02 2.88
C MET A 588 20.90 -10.53 2.60
N ALA A 589 19.81 -9.92 2.18
CA ALA A 589 19.72 -8.49 1.97
C ALA A 589 18.99 -7.82 3.14
N ARG A 590 19.24 -6.52 3.28
CA ARG A 590 18.41 -5.60 4.06
C ARG A 590 17.91 -4.56 3.08
N PHE A 591 16.62 -4.62 2.73
CA PHE A 591 16.03 -3.78 1.69
C PHE A 591 15.39 -2.50 2.22
N ASP A 592 15.23 -2.40 3.54
CA ASP A 592 14.65 -1.24 4.21
C ASP A 592 15.57 -0.02 4.10
N ALA A 593 14.99 1.10 3.70
CA ALA A 593 15.54 2.42 3.86
C ALA A 593 14.74 3.18 4.91
N ILE A 594 15.43 3.68 5.93
CA ILE A 594 14.85 4.41 7.05
C ILE A 594 15.64 5.70 7.23
N VAL A 595 14.95 6.83 7.26
CA VAL A 595 15.51 8.10 7.76
C VAL A 595 14.65 8.52 8.94
N VAL A 596 15.24 8.65 10.12
CA VAL A 596 14.51 8.90 11.36
C VAL A 596 15.21 9.93 12.21
N THR A 597 14.42 10.83 12.81
CA THR A 597 14.90 11.85 13.76
C THR A 597 14.00 11.91 14.99
N GLY A 598 14.60 12.15 16.14
CA GLY A 598 13.94 12.47 17.40
C GLY A 598 14.46 13.81 17.91
N VAL A 599 13.58 14.78 18.13
CA VAL A 599 13.98 16.10 18.62
C VAL A 599 13.19 16.49 19.88
N PRO A 600 13.79 17.26 20.81
CA PRO A 600 13.03 17.88 21.89
C PRO A 600 11.93 18.78 21.32
N SER A 601 10.72 18.70 21.85
CA SER A 601 9.55 19.38 21.29
C SER A 601 8.49 19.58 22.37
N ALA A 602 7.70 20.65 22.24
CA ALA A 602 6.54 20.89 23.11
C ALA A 602 5.37 19.91 22.86
N ASN A 603 5.43 19.13 21.77
CA ASN A 603 4.43 18.12 21.43
C ASN A 603 4.51 16.85 22.29
N VAL A 604 5.61 16.68 23.05
CA VAL A 604 5.83 15.52 23.91
C VAL A 604 6.06 15.97 25.35
N SER A 605 5.51 15.21 26.31
CA SER A 605 5.76 15.43 27.74
C SER A 605 6.89 14.55 28.28
N ALA A 606 7.26 13.49 27.55
CA ALA A 606 8.39 12.60 27.84
C ALA A 606 8.92 11.98 26.54
N GLY A 607 10.22 11.67 26.52
CA GLY A 607 10.90 11.18 25.31
C GLY A 607 11.17 12.29 24.29
N LEU A 608 11.42 11.91 23.05
CA LEU A 608 11.60 12.83 21.91
C LEU A 608 10.38 12.80 20.99
N ASP A 609 10.18 13.88 20.24
CA ASP A 609 9.21 13.90 19.14
C ASP A 609 9.83 13.21 17.92
N TRP A 610 9.39 11.99 17.64
CA TRP A 610 9.94 11.14 16.59
C TRP A 610 9.22 11.32 15.25
N ASP A 611 9.99 11.33 14.17
CA ASP A 611 9.52 11.36 12.77
C ASP A 611 10.41 10.44 11.95
N ALA A 612 9.82 9.60 11.09
CA ALA A 612 10.54 8.60 10.33
C ALA A 612 9.90 8.39 8.95
N VAL A 613 10.75 8.13 7.95
CA VAL A 613 10.33 7.64 6.63
C VAL A 613 10.84 6.22 6.45
N LEU A 614 9.98 5.31 5.98
CA LEU A 614 10.30 3.92 5.64
C LEU A 614 9.94 3.64 4.17
N SER A 615 10.86 3.03 3.43
CA SER A 615 10.67 2.60 2.04
C SER A 615 11.54 1.37 1.72
N GLY A 616 11.23 0.65 0.63
CA GLY A 616 12.18 -0.27 0.00
C GLY A 616 13.10 0.42 -1.02
N GLY A 617 12.86 1.69 -1.33
CA GLY A 617 13.71 2.52 -2.19
C GLY A 617 15.07 2.78 -1.57
N ARG A 618 16.13 2.75 -2.38
CA ARG A 618 17.51 3.01 -1.91
C ARG A 618 17.76 4.50 -1.75
N TRP A 619 18.68 4.92 -0.89
CA TRP A 619 19.22 6.29 -0.90
C TRP A 619 20.17 6.44 -2.09
N ALA A 620 19.58 6.51 -3.28
CA ALA A 620 20.28 6.51 -4.55
C ALA A 620 19.46 7.28 -5.59
N ARG A 621 20.13 7.75 -6.65
CA ARG A 621 19.51 8.54 -7.71
C ARG A 621 18.41 7.78 -8.45
N GLU A 622 18.46 6.46 -8.48
CA GLU A 622 17.40 5.62 -9.04
C GLU A 622 16.05 5.81 -8.33
N SER A 623 16.04 6.12 -7.03
CA SER A 623 14.82 6.39 -6.28
C SER A 623 14.25 7.76 -6.60
N ARG A 624 15.02 8.66 -7.22
CA ARG A 624 14.52 9.91 -7.77
C ARG A 624 13.94 9.64 -9.16
N SER A 625 12.85 8.89 -9.20
CA SER A 625 12.19 8.48 -10.44
C SER A 625 10.68 8.55 -10.31
N ALA A 626 10.05 9.25 -11.26
CA ALA A 626 8.60 9.39 -11.42
C ALA A 626 8.28 9.70 -12.89
N ASP A 627 7.00 9.78 -13.24
CA ASP A 627 6.51 10.15 -14.58
C ASP A 627 7.31 9.51 -15.74
N HIS A 628 7.46 8.19 -15.68
CA HIS A 628 8.28 7.43 -16.62
C HIS A 628 7.79 7.56 -18.06
N ALA A 629 6.48 7.77 -18.26
CA ALA A 629 5.87 8.02 -19.56
C ALA A 629 6.48 9.23 -20.27
N ASN A 630 6.96 10.22 -19.50
CA ASN A 630 7.58 11.43 -20.01
C ASN A 630 9.11 11.46 -19.94
N ALA A 631 9.74 10.29 -19.79
CA ALA A 631 11.19 10.10 -19.66
C ALA A 631 11.78 10.62 -18.34
N ASN A 632 11.02 10.52 -17.24
CA ASN A 632 11.46 10.93 -15.90
C ASN A 632 11.95 12.38 -15.85
N PRO A 633 11.13 13.36 -16.28
CA PRO A 633 11.56 14.75 -16.35
C PRO A 633 11.84 15.31 -14.95
N GLY A 634 12.79 16.23 -14.85
CA GLY A 634 13.24 16.83 -13.59
C GLY A 634 14.14 15.92 -12.74
N ASN A 635 14.49 14.73 -13.23
CA ASN A 635 15.19 13.73 -12.42
C ASN A 635 16.44 13.17 -13.14
N PRO A 636 17.42 12.62 -12.37
CA PRO A 636 18.64 12.05 -12.92
C PRO A 636 18.41 10.89 -13.91
N ALA A 637 19.48 10.57 -14.65
CA ALA A 637 19.55 9.34 -15.39
C ALA A 637 19.54 8.09 -14.48
N GLY A 638 18.90 7.01 -14.94
CA GLY A 638 18.71 5.80 -14.13
C GLY A 638 17.58 4.89 -14.60
N PRO A 639 17.39 3.75 -13.93
CA PRO A 639 16.30 2.81 -14.17
C PRO A 639 14.94 3.43 -13.83
N ASP A 640 13.89 3.00 -14.53
CA ASP A 640 12.52 3.48 -14.31
C ASP A 640 11.95 2.83 -13.05
N THR A 641 12.20 3.43 -11.88
CA THR A 641 12.00 2.80 -10.58
C THR A 641 10.81 3.39 -9.83
N HIS A 642 9.89 2.53 -9.38
CA HIS A 642 8.90 2.93 -8.38
C HIS A 642 9.38 2.56 -6.97
N ALA A 643 9.49 3.58 -6.13
CA ALA A 643 9.95 3.47 -4.75
C ALA A 643 8.99 4.23 -3.79
N PRO A 644 7.72 3.80 -3.65
CA PRO A 644 6.80 4.41 -2.69
C PRO A 644 7.26 4.16 -1.25
N GLY A 645 6.63 4.79 -0.27
CA GLY A 645 6.97 4.62 1.14
C GLY A 645 5.90 5.15 2.08
N VAL A 646 6.24 5.21 3.36
CA VAL A 646 5.41 5.81 4.40
C VAL A 646 6.24 6.74 5.27
N ARG A 647 5.67 7.88 5.65
CA ARG A 647 6.16 8.71 6.75
C ARG A 647 5.29 8.48 7.97
N VAL A 648 5.91 8.30 9.12
CA VAL A 648 5.24 8.06 10.40
C VAL A 648 5.78 8.98 11.48
N THR A 649 4.97 9.29 12.49
CA THR A 649 5.36 10.16 13.62
C THR A 649 5.09 9.51 14.98
N GLY A 650 5.60 10.13 16.05
CA GLY A 650 5.31 9.76 17.43
C GLY A 650 5.81 8.36 17.79
N ALA A 651 5.00 7.61 18.54
CA ALA A 651 5.39 6.30 19.05
C ALA A 651 5.67 5.25 17.96
N LEU A 652 5.09 5.40 16.76
CA LEU A 652 5.37 4.50 15.64
C LEU A 652 6.74 4.80 15.01
N ALA A 653 7.10 6.08 14.89
CA ALA A 653 8.43 6.50 14.46
C ALA A 653 9.51 6.09 15.47
N TYR A 654 9.19 6.09 16.77
CA TYR A 654 10.06 5.54 17.81
C TYR A 654 10.36 4.05 17.61
N ASP A 655 9.38 3.24 17.19
CA ASP A 655 9.59 1.82 16.92
C ASP A 655 10.53 1.62 15.71
N LEU A 656 10.41 2.47 14.68
CA LEU A 656 11.36 2.49 13.57
C LEU A 656 12.76 2.96 14.01
N ALA A 657 12.86 3.93 14.93
CA ALA A 657 14.12 4.36 15.51
C ALA A 657 14.82 3.24 16.29
N GLN A 658 14.06 2.43 17.04
CA GLN A 658 14.59 1.25 17.73
C GLN A 658 15.21 0.25 16.75
N HIS A 659 14.53 -0.03 15.64
CA HIS A 659 15.08 -0.90 14.60
C HIS A 659 16.30 -0.29 13.91
N ALA A 660 16.21 0.98 13.49
CA ALA A 660 17.31 1.68 12.85
C ALA A 660 18.56 1.73 13.74
N LEU A 661 18.40 1.94 15.04
CA LEU A 661 19.50 1.91 15.99
C LEU A 661 20.23 0.56 16.01
N ARG A 662 19.51 -0.57 15.98
CA ARG A 662 20.12 -1.91 15.90
C ARG A 662 20.88 -2.15 14.59
N ARG A 663 20.44 -1.49 13.50
CA ARG A 663 21.15 -1.54 12.21
C ARG A 663 22.46 -0.74 12.25
N VAL A 664 22.43 0.45 12.84
CA VAL A 664 23.55 1.41 12.81
C VAL A 664 24.60 1.19 13.89
N GLN A 665 24.27 0.44 14.96
CA GLN A 665 25.16 0.24 16.11
C GLN A 665 25.25 -1.25 16.49
N PRO A 666 26.44 -1.76 16.86
CA PRO A 666 26.56 -3.07 17.52
C PRO A 666 25.91 -3.06 18.91
N ILE A 667 25.74 -4.22 19.54
CA ILE A 667 25.17 -4.31 20.89
C ILE A 667 26.00 -3.60 21.96
N PHE A 668 27.33 -3.76 21.90
CA PHE A 668 28.31 -3.09 22.73
C PHE A 668 29.38 -2.41 21.87
N PRO A 669 30.15 -1.46 22.43
CA PRO A 669 31.38 -1.00 21.79
C PRO A 669 32.30 -2.18 21.48
N LEU A 670 32.78 -2.27 20.24
CA LEU A 670 33.77 -3.28 19.84
C LEU A 670 35.19 -2.71 19.98
N PRO A 671 36.22 -3.54 20.25
CA PRO A 671 37.59 -3.06 20.40
C PRO A 671 38.08 -2.30 19.15
N GLY A 672 38.50 -1.05 19.32
CA GLY A 672 39.03 -0.20 18.25
C GLY A 672 38.00 0.69 17.55
N ASP A 673 36.70 0.55 17.84
CA ASP A 673 35.65 1.39 17.28
C ASP A 673 35.29 2.58 18.18
N SER A 674 34.88 3.69 17.55
CA SER A 674 34.47 4.92 18.23
C SER A 674 32.97 4.96 18.58
N THR A 675 32.27 3.82 18.48
CA THR A 675 30.81 3.75 18.64
C THR A 675 30.39 3.25 20.01
N PRO A 676 29.38 3.85 20.67
CA PRO A 676 28.95 3.46 22.02
C PRO A 676 28.14 2.14 22.07
N GLY A 677 27.67 1.63 20.94
CA GLY A 677 26.73 0.50 20.90
C GLY A 677 25.30 0.90 21.25
N TRP A 678 24.30 0.12 20.80
CA TRP A 678 22.90 0.51 20.91
C TRP A 678 22.38 0.52 22.35
N ILE A 679 22.92 -0.32 23.23
CA ILE A 679 22.54 -0.35 24.65
C ILE A 679 22.88 0.99 25.30
N ALA A 680 24.12 1.46 25.15
CA ALA A 680 24.55 2.74 25.72
C ALA A 680 23.86 3.92 25.01
N MET A 681 23.77 3.88 23.68
CA MET A 681 23.18 4.97 22.89
C MET A 681 21.69 5.20 23.19
N SER A 682 20.95 4.15 23.55
CA SER A 682 19.54 4.26 23.95
C SER A 682 19.33 4.39 25.47
N GLY A 683 20.38 4.35 26.30
CA GLY A 683 20.21 4.30 27.76
C GLY A 683 19.64 5.57 28.41
N GLY A 684 19.72 6.71 27.73
CA GLY A 684 19.25 8.00 28.21
C GLY A 684 17.73 8.23 28.11
N ASN A 685 17.23 9.22 28.85
CA ASN A 685 15.81 9.60 28.86
C ASN A 685 15.31 10.13 27.50
N ASN A 686 16.21 10.61 26.65
CA ASN A 686 15.91 11.01 25.28
C ASN A 686 15.51 9.82 24.39
N PHE A 687 15.72 8.57 24.83
CA PHE A 687 15.23 7.37 24.13
C PHE A 687 14.01 6.72 24.80
N ASN A 688 13.36 7.42 25.74
CA ASN A 688 12.13 6.90 26.33
C ASN A 688 10.99 6.87 25.30
N PRO A 689 10.06 5.90 25.40
CA PRO A 689 8.86 5.89 24.57
C PRO A 689 8.18 7.26 24.64
N PRO A 690 7.84 7.87 23.50
CA PRO A 690 7.28 9.21 23.51
C PRO A 690 5.89 9.21 24.12
N ALA A 691 5.65 10.16 25.03
CA ALA A 691 4.33 10.47 25.55
C ALA A 691 3.84 11.78 24.91
N ALA A 692 2.72 11.72 24.21
CA ALA A 692 2.10 12.92 23.63
C ALA A 692 1.73 13.90 24.74
N ALA A 693 2.07 15.18 24.55
CA ALA A 693 1.64 16.23 25.47
C ALA A 693 0.11 16.36 25.46
N PRO A 694 -0.55 16.76 26.57
CA PRO A 694 -2.01 16.86 26.63
C PRO A 694 -2.65 17.77 25.55
N ALA A 695 -1.92 18.77 25.06
CA ALA A 695 -2.37 19.68 24.01
C ALA A 695 -2.04 19.20 22.57
N ALA A 696 -1.29 18.10 22.42
CA ALA A 696 -0.94 17.58 21.10
C ALA A 696 -2.19 17.03 20.41
N THR A 697 -2.37 17.38 19.13
CA THR A 697 -3.49 16.84 18.33
C THR A 697 -3.13 15.43 17.86
N PRO A 698 -3.91 14.39 18.21
CA PRO A 698 -3.63 13.03 17.76
C PRO A 698 -3.80 12.90 16.24
N GLY A 699 -2.91 12.14 15.60
CA GLY A 699 -3.06 11.78 14.19
C GLY A 699 -4.23 10.81 13.99
N SER A 700 -4.73 10.71 12.76
CA SER A 700 -5.91 9.89 12.42
C SER A 700 -5.61 8.40 12.28
N SER A 701 -4.36 7.96 12.35
CA SER A 701 -3.97 6.59 11.98
C SER A 701 -3.61 5.74 13.19
N SER A 702 -3.68 4.44 13.01
CA SER A 702 -3.05 3.46 13.90
C SER A 702 -2.15 2.55 13.08
N GLY A 703 -1.03 2.11 13.66
CA GLY A 703 -0.10 1.24 12.96
C GLY A 703 0.81 0.46 13.89
N VAL A 704 1.55 -0.47 13.29
CA VAL A 704 2.52 -1.32 13.96
C VAL A 704 3.73 -1.53 13.05
N ALA A 705 4.93 -1.43 13.62
CA ALA A 705 6.17 -1.76 12.94
C ALA A 705 6.40 -3.28 13.00
N LEU A 706 6.51 -3.92 11.83
CA LEU A 706 6.62 -5.36 11.67
C LEU A 706 8.00 -5.71 11.12
N GLU A 707 8.74 -6.50 11.88
CA GLU A 707 10.12 -6.88 11.58
C GLU A 707 10.18 -8.32 11.04
N THR A 708 10.94 -8.49 9.96
CA THR A 708 11.32 -9.80 9.43
C THR A 708 12.83 -9.91 9.42
N VAL A 709 13.37 -10.96 10.03
CA VAL A 709 14.82 -11.20 10.17
C VAL A 709 15.09 -12.71 10.28
N CYS A 710 16.14 -13.20 9.62
CA CYS A 710 16.63 -14.58 9.78
C CYS A 710 17.15 -14.83 11.21
N ALA A 711 16.99 -16.06 11.72
CA ALA A 711 17.71 -16.46 12.94
C ALA A 711 19.23 -16.27 12.77
N VAL A 712 19.94 -16.09 13.88
CA VAL A 712 21.41 -15.91 13.98
C VAL A 712 21.91 -14.55 13.44
N CYS A 713 21.05 -13.67 12.93
CA CYS A 713 21.44 -12.36 12.41
C CYS A 713 21.25 -11.23 13.43
N GLU A 714 21.71 -10.02 13.08
CA GLU A 714 21.75 -8.80 13.91
C GLU A 714 22.71 -8.89 15.10
N THR A 715 22.48 -9.83 16.02
CA THR A 715 23.31 -10.09 17.21
C THR A 715 23.60 -11.60 17.37
N PRO A 716 24.45 -12.19 16.51
CA PRO A 716 24.67 -13.65 16.44
C PRO A 716 25.07 -14.28 17.78
N GLU A 717 25.71 -13.55 18.67
CA GLU A 717 26.18 -14.07 19.97
C GLU A 717 25.04 -14.47 20.90
N LEU A 718 23.90 -13.80 20.83
CA LEU A 718 22.73 -14.16 21.63
C LEU A 718 22.14 -15.50 21.20
N SER A 719 22.35 -15.92 19.95
CA SER A 719 21.91 -17.23 19.47
C SER A 719 22.68 -18.40 20.10
N LEU A 720 23.87 -18.15 20.66
CA LEU A 720 24.72 -19.16 21.30
C LEU A 720 24.33 -19.42 22.77
N LEU A 721 23.49 -18.56 23.35
CA LEU A 721 23.00 -18.73 24.72
C LEU A 721 21.96 -19.87 24.79
N PRO A 722 21.92 -20.65 25.90
CA PRO A 722 21.01 -21.80 26.02
C PRO A 722 19.53 -21.37 26.12
N ASP A 723 18.59 -22.28 25.85
CA ASP A 723 17.13 -22.00 25.85
C ASP A 723 16.60 -21.63 27.24
N ASP A 724 17.21 -22.17 28.29
CA ASP A 724 16.89 -21.90 29.70
C ASP A 724 17.61 -20.67 30.26
N ASN A 725 18.28 -19.88 29.42
CA ASN A 725 18.91 -18.64 29.83
C ASN A 725 17.87 -17.69 30.50
N PRO A 726 18.21 -16.96 31.57
CA PRO A 726 17.29 -16.03 32.24
C PRO A 726 16.62 -15.00 31.32
N LEU A 727 17.26 -14.62 30.21
CA LEU A 727 16.67 -13.79 29.15
C LEU A 727 15.41 -14.40 28.52
N GLY A 728 15.35 -15.74 28.48
CA GLY A 728 14.19 -16.51 28.02
C GLY A 728 13.06 -16.62 29.04
N SER A 729 13.27 -16.19 30.28
CA SER A 729 12.27 -16.25 31.35
C SER A 729 11.54 -14.91 31.55
N SER A 730 10.39 -14.95 32.23
CA SER A 730 9.70 -13.75 32.74
C SER A 730 10.19 -13.34 34.14
N SER A 731 11.20 -14.02 34.69
CA SER A 731 11.74 -13.73 36.01
C SER A 731 12.53 -12.41 35.98
N PRO A 732 12.48 -11.59 37.04
CA PRO A 732 13.24 -10.34 37.09
C PRO A 732 14.75 -10.60 36.91
N ILE A 733 15.36 -9.89 35.96
CA ILE A 733 16.81 -9.84 35.74
C ILE A 733 17.27 -8.42 36.01
N THR A 734 18.39 -8.24 36.72
CA THR A 734 19.00 -6.90 36.84
C THR A 734 19.85 -6.61 35.61
N PHE A 735 19.96 -5.35 35.25
CA PHE A 735 20.74 -4.89 34.11
C PHE A 735 22.21 -5.26 34.25
N GLN A 736 22.78 -5.15 35.45
CA GLN A 736 24.17 -5.58 35.66
C GLN A 736 24.35 -7.09 35.46
N ASN A 737 23.39 -7.92 35.90
CA ASN A 737 23.42 -9.35 35.64
C ASN A 737 23.31 -9.65 34.14
N LEU A 738 22.47 -8.91 33.43
CA LEU A 738 22.36 -8.97 31.98
C LEU A 738 23.69 -8.63 31.30
N LEU A 739 24.31 -7.50 31.65
CA LEU A 739 25.60 -7.08 31.12
C LEU A 739 26.70 -8.13 31.37
N ASN A 740 26.73 -8.72 32.57
CA ASN A 740 27.67 -9.78 32.91
C ASN A 740 27.50 -11.03 32.03
N GLN A 741 26.25 -11.47 31.80
CA GLN A 741 25.97 -12.61 30.93
C GLN A 741 26.34 -12.31 29.48
N LEU A 742 26.03 -11.12 28.98
CA LEU A 742 26.36 -10.71 27.63
C LEU A 742 27.88 -10.61 27.43
N ALA A 743 28.60 -10.00 28.36
CA ALA A 743 30.06 -9.90 28.31
C ALA A 743 30.71 -11.29 28.33
N ALA A 744 30.20 -12.22 29.12
CA ALA A 744 30.62 -13.61 29.11
C ALA A 744 30.34 -14.28 27.75
N ALA A 745 29.14 -14.09 27.18
CA ALA A 745 28.75 -14.64 25.88
C ALA A 745 29.57 -14.10 24.71
N LEU A 746 29.92 -12.81 24.77
CA LEU A 746 30.73 -12.09 23.78
C LEU A 746 32.24 -12.28 23.99
N GLY A 747 32.66 -12.99 25.05
CA GLY A 747 34.08 -13.19 25.38
C GLY A 747 34.81 -11.90 25.78
N LEU A 748 34.10 -10.89 26.27
CA LEU A 748 34.63 -9.54 26.56
C LEU A 748 35.33 -9.42 27.93
N GLY A 749 35.58 -10.53 28.63
CA GLY A 749 36.19 -10.53 29.95
C GLY A 749 35.28 -9.92 31.01
N SER A 750 35.41 -8.62 31.28
CA SER A 750 34.55 -7.88 32.22
C SER A 750 33.46 -7.10 31.51
N ALA A 751 32.24 -7.11 32.05
CA ALA A 751 31.16 -6.28 31.55
C ALA A 751 31.48 -4.79 31.66
N PRO A 752 31.10 -3.97 30.66
CA PRO A 752 31.21 -2.52 30.78
C PRO A 752 30.31 -2.02 31.92
N SER A 753 30.79 -1.05 32.71
CA SER A 753 29.95 -0.36 33.68
C SER A 753 29.14 0.72 32.94
N ILE A 754 27.84 0.50 32.79
CA ILE A 754 26.93 1.43 32.09
C ILE A 754 25.88 1.90 33.09
N THR A 755 25.90 3.20 33.42
CA THR A 755 24.81 3.84 34.18
C THR A 755 23.62 4.06 33.26
N ILE A 756 22.44 3.60 33.65
CA ILE A 756 21.22 3.73 32.86
C ILE A 756 20.06 4.28 33.71
N SER A 757 19.18 5.06 33.08
CA SER A 757 18.01 5.64 33.75
C SER A 757 16.71 4.85 33.52
N ASN A 758 16.72 3.85 32.62
CA ASN A 758 15.52 3.15 32.13
C ASN A 758 15.77 1.64 31.95
N GLU A 759 16.11 0.97 33.04
CA GLU A 759 16.50 -0.45 33.14
C GLU A 759 15.54 -1.44 32.48
N ASP A 760 14.27 -1.44 32.88
CA ASP A 760 13.29 -2.41 32.39
C ASP A 760 13.09 -2.34 30.86
N ARG A 761 13.15 -1.13 30.29
CA ARG A 761 13.04 -0.91 28.84
C ARG A 761 14.20 -1.57 28.09
N LEU A 762 15.43 -1.36 28.57
CA LEU A 762 16.64 -1.93 27.96
C LEU A 762 16.66 -3.45 28.10
N ILE A 763 16.26 -3.97 29.27
CA ILE A 763 16.12 -5.41 29.48
C ILE A 763 15.16 -6.00 28.45
N ASN A 764 13.98 -5.42 28.25
CA ASN A 764 13.03 -5.91 27.27
C ASN A 764 13.54 -5.82 25.82
N ALA A 765 14.31 -4.79 25.48
CA ALA A 765 14.96 -4.69 24.17
C ALA A 765 15.97 -5.83 23.95
N VAL A 766 16.81 -6.14 24.94
CA VAL A 766 17.76 -7.26 24.85
C VAL A 766 17.05 -8.62 24.86
N ARG A 767 16.00 -8.79 25.68
CA ARG A 767 15.16 -10.00 25.66
C ARG A 767 14.56 -10.23 24.28
N ARG A 768 13.99 -9.19 23.65
CA ARG A 768 13.47 -9.30 22.29
C ARG A 768 14.58 -9.71 21.31
N GLU A 769 15.74 -9.05 21.37
CA GLU A 769 16.88 -9.36 20.50
C GLU A 769 17.39 -10.80 20.68
N PHE A 770 17.33 -11.35 21.90
CA PHE A 770 17.65 -12.76 22.18
C PHE A 770 16.71 -13.72 21.42
N PHE A 771 15.40 -13.51 21.49
CA PHE A 771 14.44 -14.35 20.76
C PHE A 771 14.56 -14.17 19.24
N VAL A 772 14.77 -12.95 18.75
CA VAL A 772 15.01 -12.68 17.32
C VAL A 772 16.28 -13.39 16.84
N SER A 773 17.37 -13.29 17.60
CA SER A 773 18.63 -13.96 17.26
C SER A 773 18.50 -15.49 17.28
N LYS A 774 17.63 -16.05 18.13
CA LYS A 774 17.47 -17.50 18.26
C LYS A 774 16.50 -18.11 17.25
N HIS A 775 15.40 -17.42 16.95
CA HIS A 775 14.30 -17.98 16.16
C HIS A 775 14.00 -17.23 14.86
N GLY A 776 14.67 -16.09 14.65
CA GLY A 776 14.29 -15.11 13.64
C GLY A 776 13.00 -14.39 14.01
N ASN A 777 12.53 -13.54 13.11
CA ASN A 777 11.25 -12.86 13.24
C ASN A 777 10.51 -12.83 11.90
N ARG A 778 9.18 -12.85 11.95
CA ARG A 778 8.30 -12.98 10.78
C ARG A 778 6.98 -12.23 10.97
N ASP A 779 7.06 -11.05 11.59
CA ASP A 779 5.88 -10.29 12.02
C ASP A 779 4.92 -9.95 10.87
N SER A 780 5.46 -9.64 9.70
CA SER A 780 4.69 -9.35 8.49
C SER A 780 3.87 -10.55 8.00
N LEU A 781 4.37 -11.78 8.17
CA LEU A 781 3.66 -13.01 7.76
C LEU A 781 2.33 -13.14 8.51
N TRP A 782 2.34 -12.90 9.83
CA TRP A 782 1.16 -13.03 10.69
C TRP A 782 0.12 -11.96 10.39
N ALA A 783 0.54 -10.72 10.22
CA ALA A 783 -0.34 -9.61 9.86
C ALA A 783 -1.00 -9.83 8.49
N LEU A 784 -0.21 -10.24 7.48
CA LEU A 784 -0.72 -10.55 6.13
C LEU A 784 -1.68 -11.74 6.13
N THR A 785 -1.37 -12.80 6.88
CA THR A 785 -2.22 -14.00 6.97
C THR A 785 -3.64 -13.62 7.42
N ARG A 786 -3.74 -12.76 8.44
CA ARG A 786 -5.03 -12.26 8.92
C ARG A 786 -5.69 -11.35 7.89
N ALA A 787 -4.97 -10.37 7.35
CA ALA A 787 -5.54 -9.42 6.40
C ALA A 787 -6.12 -10.13 5.17
N ILE A 788 -5.37 -11.09 4.61
CA ILE A 788 -5.82 -11.95 3.50
C ILE A 788 -7.01 -12.80 3.92
N GLY A 789 -6.96 -13.44 5.08
CA GLY A 789 -8.03 -14.33 5.54
C GLY A 789 -9.37 -13.64 5.81
N GLU A 790 -9.39 -12.31 5.95
CA GLU A 790 -10.61 -11.52 6.09
C GLU A 790 -11.00 -10.72 4.83
N ALA A 791 -10.15 -10.63 3.81
CA ALA A 791 -10.38 -9.82 2.61
C ALA A 791 -11.70 -10.13 1.88
N ASP A 792 -12.53 -9.11 1.60
CA ASP A 792 -13.88 -9.28 1.06
C ASP A 792 -14.13 -8.65 -0.33
N GLU A 793 -13.31 -7.70 -0.78
CA GLU A 793 -13.50 -6.93 -2.01
C GLU A 793 -12.28 -7.00 -2.93
N LEU A 794 -11.11 -6.59 -2.43
CA LEU A 794 -9.89 -6.49 -3.23
C LEU A 794 -8.64 -6.71 -2.38
N ILE A 795 -7.74 -7.55 -2.88
CA ILE A 795 -6.34 -7.58 -2.46
C ILE A 795 -5.49 -6.95 -3.57
N TYR A 796 -4.84 -5.83 -3.28
CA TYR A 796 -3.88 -5.17 -4.16
C TYR A 796 -2.45 -5.40 -3.67
N ILE A 797 -1.58 -5.95 -4.51
CA ILE A 797 -0.19 -6.26 -4.18
C ILE A 797 0.74 -5.58 -5.19
N GLU A 798 1.65 -4.74 -4.70
CA GLU A 798 2.89 -4.36 -5.41
C GLU A 798 4.07 -4.96 -4.68
N THR A 799 4.97 -5.67 -5.37
CA THR A 799 6.15 -6.26 -4.72
C THR A 799 7.28 -6.49 -5.71
N ALA A 800 8.52 -6.33 -5.26
CA ALA A 800 9.71 -6.63 -6.06
C ALA A 800 9.88 -8.13 -6.32
N GLY A 801 9.58 -8.95 -5.31
CA GLY A 801 9.57 -10.42 -5.38
C GLY A 801 8.20 -11.00 -5.03
N PHE A 802 7.74 -11.96 -5.83
CA PHE A 802 6.47 -12.68 -5.65
C PHE A 802 6.67 -14.17 -5.86
N ALA A 803 6.41 -14.98 -4.84
CA ALA A 803 6.50 -16.44 -4.85
C ALA A 803 5.67 -17.04 -3.71
N ARG A 804 5.52 -18.37 -3.68
CA ARG A 804 4.98 -19.09 -2.52
C ARG A 804 5.84 -18.80 -1.28
N THR A 805 5.20 -18.46 -0.16
CA THR A 805 5.92 -18.10 1.08
C THR A 805 6.25 -19.30 1.97
N ALA A 806 5.68 -20.47 1.69
CA ALA A 806 6.05 -21.75 2.28
C ALA A 806 5.94 -22.87 1.23
N ARG A 807 6.76 -23.91 1.38
CA ARG A 807 6.83 -25.07 0.47
C ARG A 807 7.05 -26.36 1.28
N PRO A 808 6.10 -26.74 2.14
CA PRO A 808 6.29 -27.93 2.98
C PRO A 808 6.25 -29.19 2.11
N SER A 809 7.24 -30.07 2.26
CA SER A 809 7.25 -31.41 1.63
C SER A 809 6.58 -32.48 2.51
N GLY A 810 6.08 -32.08 3.69
CA GLY A 810 5.37 -32.90 4.67
C GLY A 810 4.38 -32.04 5.47
N PRO A 811 4.00 -32.42 6.70
CA PRO A 811 3.18 -31.57 7.56
C PRO A 811 3.88 -30.21 7.77
N PRO A 812 3.22 -29.07 7.49
CA PRO A 812 3.84 -27.77 7.65
C PRO A 812 4.18 -27.52 9.13
N ALA A 813 5.35 -26.95 9.38
CA ALA A 813 5.66 -26.44 10.71
C ALA A 813 4.71 -25.25 11.05
N ALA A 814 4.56 -24.93 12.33
CA ALA A 814 3.63 -23.88 12.78
C ALA A 814 3.88 -22.51 12.13
N TYR A 815 5.12 -22.22 11.70
CA TYR A 815 5.51 -20.98 11.03
C TYR A 815 5.38 -21.02 9.50
N GLU A 816 5.14 -22.19 8.90
CA GLU A 816 5.10 -22.35 7.45
C GLU A 816 3.71 -22.05 6.89
N ILE A 817 3.48 -20.77 6.57
CA ILE A 817 2.26 -20.30 5.92
C ILE A 817 2.54 -19.91 4.48
N ASP A 818 1.79 -20.50 3.55
CA ASP A 818 1.79 -20.13 2.13
C ASP A 818 0.69 -19.08 1.85
N LEU A 819 1.11 -17.81 1.76
CA LEU A 819 0.21 -16.70 1.55
C LEU A 819 -0.46 -16.73 0.16
N ALA A 820 0.19 -17.29 -0.87
CA ALA A 820 -0.44 -17.44 -2.19
C ALA A 820 -1.61 -18.42 -2.11
N GLN A 821 -1.42 -19.55 -1.42
CA GLN A 821 -2.50 -20.50 -1.14
C GLN A 821 -3.58 -19.87 -0.25
N LYS A 822 -3.20 -19.08 0.76
CA LYS A 822 -4.17 -18.40 1.63
C LYS A 822 -5.08 -17.42 0.86
N ILE A 823 -4.55 -16.73 -0.16
CA ILE A 823 -5.36 -15.90 -1.06
C ILE A 823 -6.33 -16.77 -1.86
N ALA A 824 -5.84 -17.86 -2.46
CA ALA A 824 -6.67 -18.79 -3.22
C ALA A 824 -7.81 -19.38 -2.38
N ASP A 825 -7.51 -19.83 -1.15
CA ASP A 825 -8.51 -20.35 -0.21
C ASP A 825 -9.56 -19.29 0.12
N ARG A 826 -9.13 -18.03 0.33
CA ARG A 826 -10.04 -16.93 0.59
C ARG A 826 -10.94 -16.64 -0.61
N MET A 827 -10.39 -16.65 -1.82
CA MET A 827 -11.13 -16.45 -3.07
C MET A 827 -12.17 -17.56 -3.33
N ALA A 828 -11.93 -18.77 -2.84
CA ALA A 828 -12.89 -19.86 -2.90
C ALA A 828 -14.06 -19.62 -1.92
N VAL A 829 -13.77 -19.13 -0.72
CA VAL A 829 -14.79 -18.78 0.29
C VAL A 829 -15.59 -17.53 -0.10
N ASN A 830 -14.97 -16.58 -0.79
CA ASN A 830 -15.63 -15.35 -1.24
C ASN A 830 -15.51 -15.17 -2.76
N PRO A 831 -16.57 -15.50 -3.51
CA PRO A 831 -16.59 -15.38 -4.96
C PRO A 831 -16.51 -13.93 -5.49
N ASN A 832 -16.70 -12.90 -4.65
CA ASN A 832 -16.54 -11.50 -5.05
C ASN A 832 -15.11 -10.97 -4.87
N LEU A 833 -14.28 -11.65 -4.09
CA LEU A 833 -12.91 -11.19 -3.86
C LEU A 833 -12.14 -11.15 -5.18
N LYS A 834 -11.58 -9.99 -5.48
CA LYS A 834 -10.69 -9.74 -6.62
C LYS A 834 -9.24 -9.60 -6.14
N VAL A 835 -8.29 -9.95 -6.99
CA VAL A 835 -6.86 -9.86 -6.68
C VAL A 835 -6.14 -9.17 -7.83
N ILE A 836 -5.34 -8.15 -7.50
CA ILE A 836 -4.49 -7.45 -8.44
C ILE A 836 -3.04 -7.59 -7.96
N VAL A 837 -2.17 -8.08 -8.83
CA VAL A 837 -0.74 -8.25 -8.54
C VAL A 837 0.08 -7.49 -9.58
N CYS A 838 0.77 -6.45 -9.13
CA CYS A 838 1.70 -5.64 -9.92
C CYS A 838 3.13 -6.09 -9.63
N LEU A 839 3.83 -6.59 -10.66
CA LEU A 839 5.15 -7.19 -10.53
C LEU A 839 6.14 -6.56 -11.51
N PRO A 840 7.41 -6.36 -11.16
CA PRO A 840 8.40 -6.03 -12.18
C PRO A 840 8.51 -7.21 -13.16
N ARG A 841 8.68 -6.92 -14.46
CA ARG A 841 8.90 -8.01 -15.44
C ARG A 841 10.22 -8.70 -15.15
N GLU A 842 11.28 -7.90 -15.12
CA GLU A 842 12.60 -8.30 -14.64
C GLU A 842 12.54 -8.56 -13.13
N THR A 843 13.43 -9.41 -12.63
CA THR A 843 13.49 -9.71 -11.19
C THR A 843 14.33 -8.66 -10.47
N ASP A 844 14.23 -8.62 -9.14
CA ASP A 844 15.12 -7.83 -8.30
C ASP A 844 16.56 -8.37 -8.26
N PHE A 845 16.76 -9.64 -8.64
CA PHE A 845 18.08 -10.22 -8.86
C PHE A 845 18.83 -9.57 -10.03
N ALA A 846 20.11 -9.28 -9.83
CA ALA A 846 20.95 -8.72 -10.87
C ALA A 846 21.12 -9.70 -12.05
N PRO A 847 21.07 -9.24 -13.31
CA PRO A 847 21.17 -10.12 -14.49
C PRO A 847 22.43 -11.00 -14.55
N ALA A 848 23.51 -10.60 -13.87
CA ALA A 848 24.73 -11.40 -13.75
C ALA A 848 24.51 -12.74 -13.03
N TYR A 849 23.45 -12.85 -12.22
CA TYR A 849 23.07 -14.06 -11.49
C TYR A 849 21.94 -14.79 -12.22
N ALA A 850 22.16 -15.12 -13.50
CA ALA A 850 21.14 -15.70 -14.39
C ALA A 850 20.39 -16.92 -13.80
N PRO A 851 21.03 -17.89 -13.09
CA PRO A 851 20.32 -18.99 -12.42
C PRO A 851 19.31 -18.54 -11.37
N PHE A 852 19.60 -17.48 -10.61
CA PHE A 852 18.67 -16.92 -9.61
C PHE A 852 17.50 -16.22 -10.27
N VAL A 853 17.75 -15.45 -11.35
CA VAL A 853 16.71 -14.81 -12.17
C VAL A 853 15.73 -15.87 -12.70
N ARG A 854 16.25 -16.95 -13.30
CA ARG A 854 15.42 -18.06 -13.81
C ARG A 854 14.57 -18.70 -12.72
N ARG A 855 15.16 -18.96 -11.54
CA ARG A 855 14.41 -19.54 -10.41
C ARG A 855 13.30 -18.61 -9.93
N ALA A 856 13.57 -17.32 -9.79
CA ALA A 856 12.59 -16.35 -9.32
C ALA A 856 11.39 -16.22 -10.27
N ILE A 857 11.63 -16.28 -11.58
CA ILE A 857 10.55 -16.26 -12.58
C ILE A 857 9.70 -17.54 -12.49
N ALA A 858 10.33 -18.71 -12.34
CA ALA A 858 9.61 -19.97 -12.16
C ALA A 858 8.73 -19.95 -10.89
N GLN A 859 9.28 -19.51 -9.76
CA GLN A 859 8.54 -19.43 -8.49
C GLN A 859 7.39 -18.40 -8.52
N ARG A 860 7.58 -17.29 -9.25
CA ARG A 860 6.52 -16.32 -9.53
C ARG A 860 5.39 -16.99 -10.31
N LYS A 861 5.72 -17.76 -11.35
CA LYS A 861 4.75 -18.49 -12.14
C LYS A 861 3.93 -19.44 -11.25
N ASP A 862 4.59 -20.24 -10.42
CA ASP A 862 3.91 -21.19 -9.53
C ASP A 862 2.92 -20.49 -8.59
N ALA A 863 3.32 -19.35 -8.01
CA ALA A 863 2.44 -18.57 -7.14
C ALA A 863 1.25 -17.97 -7.90
N VAL A 864 1.44 -17.50 -9.14
CA VAL A 864 0.34 -16.97 -9.95
C VAL A 864 -0.57 -18.08 -10.43
N ASP A 865 -0.06 -19.26 -10.79
CA ASP A 865 -0.87 -20.40 -11.21
C ASP A 865 -1.84 -20.82 -10.10
N ILE A 866 -1.42 -20.77 -8.82
CA ILE A 866 -2.29 -21.00 -7.66
C ILE A 866 -3.47 -20.01 -7.66
N LEU A 867 -3.20 -18.72 -7.87
CA LEU A 867 -4.25 -17.69 -7.89
C LEU A 867 -5.17 -17.84 -9.11
N GLN A 868 -4.61 -18.07 -10.30
CA GLN A 868 -5.38 -18.25 -11.53
C GLN A 868 -6.29 -19.48 -11.45
N SER A 869 -5.83 -20.55 -10.80
CA SER A 869 -6.62 -21.76 -10.57
C SER A 869 -7.81 -21.51 -9.63
N ALA A 870 -7.69 -20.57 -8.68
CA ALA A 870 -8.79 -20.18 -7.78
C ALA A 870 -9.86 -19.31 -8.46
N GLY A 871 -9.52 -18.61 -9.55
CA GLY A 871 -10.48 -17.84 -10.33
C GLY A 871 -9.84 -16.81 -11.25
N ALA A 872 -9.39 -17.26 -12.43
CA ALA A 872 -8.70 -16.42 -13.43
C ALA A 872 -9.44 -15.11 -13.78
N ALA A 873 -10.78 -15.11 -13.87
CA ALA A 873 -11.57 -13.91 -14.16
C ALA A 873 -11.51 -12.83 -13.05
N ARG A 874 -11.04 -13.18 -11.85
CA ARG A 874 -10.93 -12.30 -10.67
C ARG A 874 -9.48 -12.03 -10.27
N VAL A 875 -8.52 -12.46 -11.07
CA VAL A 875 -7.08 -12.27 -10.83
C VAL A 875 -6.45 -11.52 -11.99
N ALA A 876 -5.97 -10.31 -11.74
CA ALA A 876 -5.25 -9.50 -12.71
C ALA A 876 -3.78 -9.41 -12.31
N VAL A 877 -2.89 -10.00 -13.10
CA VAL A 877 -1.43 -9.91 -12.90
C VAL A 877 -0.81 -9.17 -14.07
N PHE A 878 -0.03 -8.12 -13.77
CA PHE A 878 0.56 -7.29 -14.82
C PHE A 878 1.97 -6.79 -14.47
N HIS A 879 2.69 -6.41 -15.51
CA HIS A 879 3.96 -5.72 -15.45
C HIS A 879 3.78 -4.24 -15.81
N PRO A 880 4.15 -3.30 -14.93
CA PRO A 880 4.11 -1.88 -15.27
C PRO A 880 5.19 -1.54 -16.31
N ARG A 881 4.83 -0.68 -17.27
CA ARG A 881 5.79 -0.12 -18.23
C ARG A 881 6.45 1.13 -17.63
N GLY A 882 7.75 1.24 -17.85
CA GLY A 882 8.48 2.49 -17.61
C GLY A 882 8.26 3.45 -18.78
N PHE A 883 9.35 4.06 -19.23
CA PHE A 883 9.37 4.73 -20.53
C PHE A 883 9.09 3.71 -21.65
N PRO A 884 8.50 4.09 -22.80
CA PRO A 884 8.26 3.15 -23.90
C PRO A 884 9.49 2.29 -24.23
N GLY A 885 9.29 0.97 -24.28
CA GLY A 885 10.35 -0.03 -24.48
C GLY A 885 11.27 -0.29 -23.29
N ARG A 886 10.94 0.20 -22.09
CA ARG A 886 11.59 -0.12 -20.82
C ARG A 886 10.57 -0.71 -19.84
N TRP A 887 11.07 -1.49 -18.88
CA TRP A 887 10.27 -2.10 -17.83
C TRP A 887 10.46 -1.32 -16.53
N ALA A 888 9.37 -1.09 -15.81
CA ALA A 888 9.48 -0.43 -14.52
C ALA A 888 9.95 -1.43 -13.45
N GLN A 889 10.85 -0.98 -12.59
CA GLN A 889 11.30 -1.70 -11.41
C GLN A 889 10.43 -1.33 -10.21
N LEU A 890 10.24 -2.27 -9.28
CA LEU A 890 9.58 -2.04 -8.00
C LEU A 890 10.57 -2.30 -6.88
N ARG A 891 10.61 -1.42 -5.87
CA ARG A 891 11.53 -1.56 -4.71
C ARG A 891 10.82 -1.75 -3.39
N THR A 892 9.63 -1.18 -3.24
CA THR A 892 8.82 -1.30 -2.04
C THR A 892 7.76 -2.38 -2.23
N THR A 893 7.45 -3.12 -1.18
CA THR A 893 6.27 -3.97 -1.12
C THR A 893 5.14 -3.23 -0.45
N THR A 894 3.99 -3.19 -1.13
CA THR A 894 2.76 -2.64 -0.60
C THR A 894 1.63 -3.64 -0.81
N VAL A 895 0.89 -3.95 0.26
CA VAL A 895 -0.32 -4.77 0.22
C VAL A 895 -1.46 -3.98 0.80
N ILE A 896 -2.53 -3.79 0.03
CA ILE A 896 -3.75 -3.09 0.46
C ILE A 896 -4.91 -4.08 0.39
N VAL A 897 -5.69 -4.15 1.45
CA VAL A 897 -6.87 -5.02 1.56
C VAL A 897 -8.11 -4.18 1.77
N ASP A 898 -9.07 -4.30 0.85
CA ASP A 898 -10.40 -3.68 0.84
C ASP A 898 -10.40 -2.17 1.09
N ASP A 899 -9.30 -1.47 0.75
CA ASP A 899 -9.11 -0.04 1.02
C ASP A 899 -9.26 0.36 2.51
N VAL A 900 -9.11 -0.61 3.43
CA VAL A 900 -9.22 -0.39 4.88
C VAL A 900 -7.98 -0.79 5.66
N TRP A 901 -7.09 -1.60 5.09
CA TRP A 901 -5.84 -2.03 5.70
C TRP A 901 -4.69 -1.91 4.71
N CYS A 902 -3.52 -1.48 5.16
CA CYS A 902 -2.32 -1.32 4.34
C CYS A 902 -1.08 -1.83 5.07
N LEU A 903 -0.25 -2.62 4.39
CA LEU A 903 1.14 -2.87 4.73
C LEU A 903 2.05 -2.24 3.69
N SER A 904 3.05 -1.47 4.12
CA SER A 904 4.05 -0.88 3.22
C SER A 904 5.45 -0.93 3.85
N GLY A 905 6.45 -1.36 3.06
CA GLY A 905 7.84 -1.47 3.50
C GLY A 905 8.69 -2.35 2.59
N ALA A 906 9.67 -3.04 3.16
CA ALA A 906 10.67 -3.80 2.41
C ALA A 906 10.51 -5.34 2.50
N THR A 907 9.42 -5.81 3.09
CA THR A 907 9.11 -7.25 3.21
C THR A 907 8.50 -7.79 1.91
N HIS A 908 9.31 -8.39 1.04
CA HIS A 908 8.84 -8.94 -0.25
C HIS A 908 7.99 -10.21 -0.09
N PHE A 909 6.98 -10.37 -0.94
CA PHE A 909 6.01 -11.48 -0.94
C PHE A 909 6.63 -12.80 -1.47
N ARG A 910 7.61 -13.36 -0.76
CA ARG A 910 8.28 -14.63 -1.05
C ARG A 910 8.86 -15.21 0.24
N ARG A 911 9.24 -16.49 0.28
CA ARG A 911 9.69 -17.15 1.53
C ARG A 911 10.85 -16.39 2.20
N ARG A 912 11.86 -15.97 1.43
CA ARG A 912 12.98 -15.20 1.95
C ARG A 912 12.57 -13.84 2.47
N GLY A 913 11.60 -13.17 1.83
CA GLY A 913 11.10 -11.87 2.28
C GLY A 913 10.26 -11.95 3.55
N MET A 914 9.71 -13.13 3.89
CA MET A 914 8.90 -13.37 5.08
C MET A 914 9.69 -13.99 6.25
N THR A 915 10.90 -14.51 6.01
CA THR A 915 11.65 -15.25 7.05
C THR A 915 13.16 -15.01 7.07
N PHE A 916 13.78 -14.63 5.94
CA PHE A 916 15.25 -14.63 5.79
C PHE A 916 15.85 -13.23 5.65
N ASP A 917 15.43 -12.46 4.65
CA ASP A 917 15.91 -11.09 4.45
C ASP A 917 15.54 -10.21 5.64
N GLY A 918 16.44 -9.31 5.99
CA GLY A 918 16.17 -8.28 6.97
C GLY A 918 15.24 -7.24 6.36
N SER A 919 14.09 -6.98 6.97
CA SER A 919 13.19 -5.92 6.51
C SER A 919 12.30 -5.39 7.62
N MET A 920 11.80 -4.19 7.38
CA MET A 920 10.77 -3.55 8.17
C MET A 920 9.59 -3.20 7.26
N ALA A 921 8.37 -3.36 7.79
CA ALA A 921 7.14 -2.87 7.17
C ALA A 921 6.23 -2.24 8.23
N VAL A 922 5.39 -1.30 7.82
CA VAL A 922 4.33 -0.76 8.67
C VAL A 922 3.01 -1.34 8.20
N ALA A 923 2.34 -2.11 9.06
CA ALA A 923 0.91 -2.39 8.89
C ALA A 923 0.12 -1.28 9.57
N SER A 924 -0.90 -0.77 8.89
CA SER A 924 -1.63 0.42 9.30
C SER A 924 -3.05 0.42 8.78
N PHE A 925 -3.89 1.19 9.47
CA PHE A 925 -5.15 1.67 8.93
C PHE A 925 -5.37 3.12 9.35
N ASP A 926 -6.19 3.82 8.57
CA ASP A 926 -6.58 5.19 8.84
C ASP A 926 -7.98 5.20 9.47
N ARG A 927 -8.13 5.84 10.64
CA ARG A 927 -9.39 5.91 11.38
C ARG A 927 -10.35 6.92 10.78
N ASP A 928 -9.92 7.81 9.90
CA ASP A 928 -10.80 8.72 9.16
C ASP A 928 -11.50 7.95 8.04
N ILE A 929 -12.78 7.65 8.26
CA ILE A 929 -13.63 6.90 7.35
C ILE A 929 -14.34 7.87 6.41
N ALA A 930 -14.41 7.50 5.13
CA ALA A 930 -15.21 8.19 4.12
C ALA A 930 -15.78 7.18 3.13
N GLY A 931 -17.10 7.23 2.88
CA GLY A 931 -17.75 6.32 1.94
C GLY A 931 -17.58 4.83 2.29
N GLY A 932 -17.45 4.51 3.59
CA GLY A 932 -17.21 3.16 4.05
C GLY A 932 -15.75 2.67 3.99
N TYR A 933 -14.80 3.49 3.56
CA TYR A 933 -13.38 3.11 3.45
C TYR A 933 -12.47 4.00 4.30
N SER A 934 -11.23 3.54 4.53
CA SER A 934 -10.19 4.36 5.14
C SER A 934 -9.72 5.42 4.15
N ARG A 935 -9.87 6.71 4.47
CA ARG A 935 -9.67 7.81 3.52
C ARG A 935 -8.25 7.84 2.96
N LYS A 936 -7.24 7.78 3.83
CA LYS A 936 -5.84 7.81 3.38
C LYS A 936 -5.44 6.52 2.64
N VAL A 937 -5.92 5.35 3.06
CA VAL A 937 -5.58 4.06 2.43
C VAL A 937 -6.15 3.94 1.02
N SER A 938 -7.44 4.27 0.84
CA SER A 938 -8.09 4.29 -0.48
C SER A 938 -7.42 5.28 -1.44
N ALA A 939 -7.08 6.48 -0.95
CA ALA A 939 -6.35 7.47 -1.72
C ALA A 939 -4.96 6.95 -2.13
N PHE A 940 -4.25 6.26 -1.24
CA PHE A 940 -2.94 5.69 -1.52
C PHE A 940 -3.00 4.61 -2.61
N ARG A 941 -3.94 3.65 -2.52
CA ARG A 941 -4.13 2.64 -3.60
C ARG A 941 -4.36 3.33 -4.95
N ARG A 942 -5.26 4.33 -4.98
CA ARG A 942 -5.60 5.07 -6.20
C ARG A 942 -4.36 5.74 -6.80
N GLN A 943 -3.55 6.41 -5.98
CA GLN A 943 -2.32 7.07 -6.41
C GLN A 943 -1.26 6.09 -6.91
N LEU A 944 -1.04 4.98 -6.19
CA LEU A 944 -0.13 3.91 -6.60
C LEU A 944 -0.51 3.35 -7.97
N MET A 945 -1.77 2.95 -8.14
CA MET A 945 -2.28 2.44 -9.41
C MET A 945 -2.14 3.49 -10.52
N ALA A 946 -2.48 4.75 -10.25
CA ALA A 946 -2.35 5.81 -11.24
C ALA A 946 -0.89 6.00 -11.70
N ALA A 947 0.07 5.95 -10.77
CA ALA A 947 1.48 6.03 -11.10
C ALA A 947 1.95 4.87 -11.99
N LYS A 948 1.49 3.63 -11.75
CA LYS A 948 1.84 2.46 -12.58
C LYS A 948 1.17 2.46 -13.94
N LEU A 949 -0.10 2.88 -13.97
CA LEU A 949 -0.94 2.88 -15.16
C LEU A 949 -0.77 4.14 -16.01
N GLN A 950 0.06 5.10 -15.56
CA GLN A 950 0.28 6.39 -16.21
C GLN A 950 -1.06 7.16 -16.40
N VAL A 951 -1.90 7.13 -15.36
CA VAL A 951 -3.21 7.80 -15.33
C VAL A 951 -3.07 9.15 -14.67
N SER A 952 -3.43 10.21 -15.38
CA SER A 952 -3.50 11.56 -14.81
C SER A 952 -4.82 11.77 -14.06
N PRO A 953 -4.84 12.55 -12.96
CA PRO A 953 -6.07 12.87 -12.24
C PRO A 953 -7.10 13.64 -13.07
N THR A 954 -6.62 14.49 -13.97
CA THR A 954 -7.44 15.35 -14.84
C THR A 954 -7.13 15.10 -16.31
N ASP A 955 -8.11 15.37 -17.17
CA ASP A 955 -7.96 15.41 -18.62
C ASP A 955 -7.36 16.74 -19.11
N ALA A 956 -7.30 16.91 -20.44
CA ALA A 956 -6.77 18.13 -21.07
C ALA A 956 -7.61 19.39 -20.83
N ALA A 957 -8.88 19.25 -20.40
CA ALA A 957 -9.77 20.35 -20.06
C ALA A 957 -9.77 20.66 -18.55
N GLY A 958 -9.00 19.91 -17.75
CA GLY A 958 -8.95 20.04 -16.29
C GLY A 958 -10.09 19.35 -15.56
N LEU A 959 -10.91 18.55 -16.26
CA LEU A 959 -11.96 17.74 -15.65
C LEU A 959 -11.38 16.41 -15.13
N PRO A 960 -11.99 15.75 -14.13
CA PRO A 960 -11.52 14.45 -13.66
C PRO A 960 -11.47 13.44 -14.81
N ALA A 961 -10.31 12.81 -15.01
CA ALA A 961 -10.15 11.82 -16.07
C ALA A 961 -11.00 10.56 -15.79
N SER A 962 -11.54 9.93 -16.84
CA SER A 962 -12.37 8.72 -16.72
C SER A 962 -11.67 7.58 -15.99
N GLU A 963 -10.42 7.28 -16.34
CA GLU A 963 -9.65 6.23 -15.70
C GLU A 963 -9.35 6.56 -14.24
N TRP A 964 -9.10 7.84 -13.94
CA TRP A 964 -8.91 8.29 -12.56
C TRP A 964 -10.16 8.06 -11.72
N LEU A 965 -11.35 8.33 -12.25
CA LEU A 965 -12.62 8.03 -11.58
C LEU A 965 -12.83 6.53 -11.39
N ARG A 966 -12.51 5.70 -12.40
CA ARG A 966 -12.59 4.22 -12.27
C ARG A 966 -11.69 3.67 -11.17
N LEU A 967 -10.54 4.29 -10.92
CA LEU A 967 -9.65 3.88 -9.82
C LEU A 967 -10.21 4.19 -8.42
N GLN A 968 -11.35 4.88 -8.28
CA GLN A 968 -11.90 5.28 -6.98
C GLN A 968 -12.42 4.09 -6.15
N SER A 969 -13.12 3.12 -6.75
CA SER A 969 -13.64 1.95 -6.04
C SER A 969 -12.84 0.68 -6.38
N PRO A 970 -12.70 -0.27 -5.44
CA PRO A 970 -11.93 -1.51 -5.68
C PRO A 970 -12.39 -2.30 -6.91
N ALA A 971 -13.71 -2.46 -7.09
CA ALA A 971 -14.27 -3.21 -8.21
C ALA A 971 -13.96 -2.55 -9.56
N ALA A 972 -14.18 -1.24 -9.69
CA ALA A 972 -13.93 -0.52 -10.95
C ALA A 972 -12.44 -0.40 -11.28
N ALA A 973 -11.56 -0.36 -10.25
CA ALA A 973 -10.12 -0.40 -10.43
C ALA A 973 -9.65 -1.73 -11.05
N PHE A 974 -10.20 -2.85 -10.58
CA PHE A 974 -9.93 -4.16 -11.17
C PHE A 974 -10.39 -4.22 -12.64
N ASP A 975 -11.62 -3.77 -12.91
CA ASP A 975 -12.18 -3.80 -14.26
C ASP A 975 -11.35 -2.95 -15.22
N LEU A 976 -10.82 -1.80 -14.77
CA LEU A 976 -9.92 -0.96 -15.58
C LEU A 976 -8.65 -1.72 -15.99
N ILE A 977 -8.03 -2.44 -15.05
CA ILE A 977 -6.82 -3.22 -15.36
C ILE A 977 -7.15 -4.39 -16.28
N SER A 978 -8.25 -5.10 -16.02
CA SER A 978 -8.73 -6.19 -16.87
C SER A 978 -8.95 -5.70 -18.31
N ASP A 979 -9.64 -4.58 -18.49
CA ASP A 979 -9.87 -3.96 -19.79
C ASP A 979 -8.57 -3.58 -20.49
N LEU A 980 -7.63 -2.98 -19.76
CA LEU A 980 -6.32 -2.62 -20.32
C LEU A 980 -5.56 -3.87 -20.75
N LEU A 981 -5.57 -4.94 -19.97
CA LEU A 981 -4.94 -6.22 -20.33
C LEU A 981 -5.57 -6.82 -21.59
N MET A 982 -6.91 -6.82 -21.70
CA MET A 982 -7.63 -7.28 -22.88
C MET A 982 -7.32 -6.45 -24.14
N GLN A 983 -7.01 -5.16 -23.97
CA GLN A 983 -6.64 -4.24 -25.05
C GLN A 983 -5.12 -4.26 -25.36
N GLY A 984 -4.38 -5.25 -24.87
CA GLY A 984 -2.93 -5.37 -25.12
C GLY A 984 -2.08 -4.34 -24.34
N GLY A 985 -2.65 -3.74 -23.29
CA GLY A 985 -1.96 -2.90 -22.31
C GLY A 985 -1.69 -1.45 -22.73
N LEU A 986 -1.94 -1.08 -23.99
CA LEU A 986 -1.80 0.28 -24.53
C LEU A 986 -0.48 0.99 -24.17
N SER A 987 0.62 0.25 -24.12
CA SER A 987 1.96 0.70 -23.68
C SER A 987 2.06 1.18 -22.21
N ARG A 988 1.01 0.98 -21.40
CA ARG A 988 0.98 1.32 -19.97
C ARG A 988 1.35 0.12 -19.10
N LEU A 989 0.87 -1.06 -19.48
CA LEU A 989 1.13 -2.32 -18.80
C LEU A 989 1.35 -3.46 -19.80
N ALA A 990 1.78 -4.62 -19.30
CA ALA A 990 1.80 -5.87 -20.05
C ALA A 990 1.22 -7.01 -19.19
N PRO A 991 0.63 -8.05 -19.80
CA PRO A 991 0.25 -9.25 -19.06
C PRO A 991 1.47 -9.92 -18.42
N LEU A 992 1.22 -10.86 -17.50
CA LEU A 992 2.27 -11.67 -16.90
C LEU A 992 3.13 -12.34 -17.99
N TRP A 993 4.43 -12.10 -17.92
CA TRP A 993 5.42 -12.83 -18.70
C TRP A 993 5.83 -14.08 -17.92
N LEU A 994 5.64 -15.25 -18.54
CA LEU A 994 5.89 -16.57 -17.93
C LEU A 994 7.37 -16.95 -17.86
N GLY A 995 8.26 -16.06 -18.28
CA GLY A 995 9.67 -16.36 -18.41
C GLY A 995 10.04 -16.91 -19.78
N PRO A 996 11.31 -17.29 -19.93
CA PRO A 996 11.86 -17.71 -21.21
C PRO A 996 11.67 -19.22 -21.39
N THR A 997 11.48 -19.67 -22.62
CA THR A 997 11.22 -21.09 -22.94
C THR A 997 12.49 -21.91 -23.21
N ASP A 998 13.65 -21.25 -23.30
CA ASP A 998 14.94 -21.92 -23.52
C ASP A 998 15.49 -22.54 -22.23
N ALA A 999 16.29 -23.59 -22.38
CA ALA A 999 16.96 -24.29 -21.28
C ALA A 999 18.46 -23.93 -21.17
N SER A 1000 18.92 -22.81 -21.76
CA SER A 1000 20.35 -22.45 -21.78
C SER A 1000 20.90 -22.06 -20.40
N VAL A 1001 20.02 -21.63 -19.49
CA VAL A 1001 20.36 -21.30 -18.10
C VAL A 1001 19.62 -22.25 -17.18
N ILE A 1002 20.37 -23.04 -16.42
CA ILE A 1002 19.82 -23.93 -15.39
C ILE A 1002 19.37 -23.07 -14.20
N PRO A 1003 18.10 -23.13 -13.77
CA PRO A 1003 17.62 -22.39 -12.61
C PRO A 1003 18.32 -22.86 -11.34
N GLN A 1004 18.70 -21.93 -10.47
CA GLN A 1004 19.30 -22.29 -9.18
C GLN A 1004 18.33 -23.10 -8.31
N SER A 1005 18.76 -23.85 -7.31
CA SER A 1005 17.84 -24.56 -6.40
C SER A 1005 16.94 -23.60 -5.61
N GLU A 1006 15.74 -24.06 -5.22
CA GLU A 1006 14.76 -23.23 -4.53
C GLU A 1006 15.23 -22.75 -3.16
N ASP A 1007 15.88 -23.63 -2.40
CA ASP A 1007 16.38 -23.33 -1.06
C ASP A 1007 17.58 -22.39 -1.05
N VAL A 1008 18.26 -22.23 -2.19
CA VAL A 1008 19.33 -21.25 -2.36
C VAL A 1008 18.80 -19.90 -2.84
N ALA A 1009 17.89 -19.86 -3.80
CA ALA A 1009 17.37 -18.60 -4.35
C ALA A 1009 16.37 -17.90 -3.41
N ASP A 1010 15.59 -18.69 -2.66
CA ASP A 1010 14.50 -18.23 -1.79
C ASP A 1010 14.54 -18.97 -0.44
N PRO A 1011 15.62 -18.86 0.36
CA PRO A 1011 15.85 -19.63 1.59
C PRO A 1011 14.78 -19.41 2.67
N ASN A 1012 14.67 -20.38 3.58
CA ASN A 1012 13.89 -20.27 4.82
C ASN A 1012 14.80 -19.74 5.94
N GLY A 1013 14.47 -18.59 6.55
CA GLY A 1013 15.29 -18.04 7.63
C GLY A 1013 15.05 -18.64 9.02
N ALA A 1014 14.07 -19.53 9.17
CA ALA A 1014 13.88 -20.29 10.42
C ALA A 1014 14.95 -21.39 10.59
N THR A 1015 15.54 -21.88 9.49
CA THR A 1015 16.49 -22.98 9.53
C THR A 1015 17.90 -22.55 9.98
N GLY A 1016 18.17 -21.24 10.07
CA GLY A 1016 19.39 -20.64 10.66
C GLY A 1016 20.64 -21.53 10.59
N ALA A 1017 21.03 -22.10 11.74
CA ALA A 1017 22.22 -22.93 11.94
C ALA A 1017 22.27 -24.25 11.13
N SER A 1018 21.13 -24.81 10.74
CA SER A 1018 21.06 -26.02 9.89
C SER A 1018 21.28 -25.72 8.40
N GLY A 1019 21.24 -24.45 7.98
CA GLY A 1019 21.53 -24.00 6.62
C GLY A 1019 23.01 -23.80 6.31
N LEU A 1020 23.91 -24.09 7.26
CA LEU A 1020 25.34 -23.81 7.17
C LEU A 1020 26.00 -24.42 5.92
N LEU A 1021 25.69 -25.68 5.63
CA LEU A 1021 26.29 -26.42 4.51
C LEU A 1021 25.80 -25.91 3.15
N THR A 1022 24.54 -25.51 3.06
CA THR A 1022 23.93 -24.99 1.82
C THR A 1022 24.40 -23.58 1.50
N LEU A 1023 24.64 -22.75 2.53
CA LEU A 1023 25.01 -21.34 2.36
C LEU A 1023 26.52 -21.08 2.32
N ALA A 1024 27.35 -21.94 2.96
CA ALA A 1024 28.81 -21.80 2.93
C ALA A 1024 29.40 -22.00 1.52
N GLY A 1025 28.82 -22.90 0.71
CA GLY A 1025 29.24 -23.12 -0.69
C GLY A 1025 29.09 -21.89 -1.60
N LEU A 1026 28.21 -20.94 -1.24
CA LEU A 1026 27.99 -19.71 -2.01
C LEU A 1026 29.11 -18.67 -1.83
N LEU A 1027 29.91 -18.78 -0.76
CA LEU A 1027 31.08 -17.92 -0.57
C LEU A 1027 32.21 -18.28 -1.52
N SER A 1028 32.41 -19.58 -1.79
CA SER A 1028 33.43 -20.08 -2.72
C SER A 1028 33.12 -19.83 -4.19
N GLU A 1029 31.85 -19.67 -4.58
CA GLU A 1029 31.45 -19.34 -5.97
C GLU A 1029 31.47 -17.84 -6.27
N SER A 1030 31.64 -16.99 -5.26
CA SER A 1030 31.63 -15.52 -5.40
C SER A 1030 33.00 -14.87 -5.51
N SER A 1031 34.07 -15.67 -5.61
CA SER A 1031 35.47 -15.24 -5.74
C SER A 1031 35.99 -15.21 -7.20
N THR A 1032 35.11 -15.41 -8.18
CA THR A 1032 35.35 -15.23 -9.63
C THR A 1032 34.33 -14.25 -10.19
#